data_AF-A0A3L7UQD6-F1
#
_entry.id   AF-A0A3L7UQD6-F1
#
_cell.length_a   1.000
_cell.length_b   1.000
_cell.length_c   1.000
_cell.angle_alpha   90.00
_cell.angle_beta   90.00
_cell.angle_gamma   90.00
#
_symmetry.space_group_name_H-M   'P 1'
#
loop_
_entity.id
_entity.type
_entity.pdbx_description
1 polymer ?
#
loop_
_entity_poly.entity_id
_entity_poly.type
_entity_poly.pdbx_seq_one_letter_code
_entity_poly.pdbx_strand_id
1 'polypeptide(L)'
;MFSLHDQCLRANQLERREWLRVGGLSALGLTLPQLLQAKHSTAAPSPRLSGELGSTFGQAKNVIFLWLQGGPPQHETFDPKPDAPAEIRGPFKPISTNVVGIQISELLPRTSCYADKMAIVRSLVTRDENHDVSGYWLLTGYPYGPGTARQIKPGDWPYFGSVVKMLKPSEKLPALTSVWIPDMMRLNDNVTPAGQTSGFLGKLWEPERFVGDPAAPNYDIEGLRLIGDVTKIQVDRRRDLLRQLETGFDALARNDQVGAWDRLSQQAFELLTSGGARAAFDLRQESDKTRDRYGRYTWGQSVLLARRLIEAGVRLVHVNWARDPGDNAVDNPLWDTHALNADRLQDNLCPQFDVTFSALMDDLSDRGLLDETLVVVIGEFGRTPKINANGGRDHWGHVFSFAMAGAGIQGGQVIGASDKNGAYPATTPFTGGDLTATIFHLLGIDPSGVFHDKLNRPHPITKGEPIAAMLTNASVKIELRPSEGDMTFVPPFDTRLLFDPEFDTKLSLIAPAPPVRDKGWRAFPTLTTQAATGLIVQKDHKCLRMGFGLHESPLDTVLEQGTSALLAQEIRNARGGQYTLTILAGGDASTADVFDSVFVANFTFRLALFRFNDIRKDPRAVTELASTEFVPNFGKPELFTLDRFLGSTTPGSNFAIGSGLGIRVVIEKKTPGQLVLSQDLRASAALRIESVCLS
;
A
#
# COMPACT_ATOMS: atom_id res chain seq x y z
N MET A 1 -57.92 5.25 -33.58
CA MET A 1 -58.86 5.32 -34.71
C MET A 1 -58.16 4.67 -35.90
N PHE A 2 -58.76 3.59 -36.41
CA PHE A 2 -58.21 2.68 -37.42
C PHE A 2 -58.05 3.33 -38.81
N SER A 3 -57.08 2.84 -39.60
CA SER A 3 -57.26 2.66 -41.04
C SER A 3 -56.48 1.44 -41.52
N LEU A 4 -57.22 0.53 -42.15
CA LEU A 4 -56.83 -0.71 -42.83
C LEU A 4 -57.04 -0.48 -44.32
N HIS A 5 -56.06 -0.84 -45.15
CA HIS A 5 -56.16 -1.56 -46.44
C HIS A 5 -54.82 -1.43 -47.18
N ASP A 6 -54.32 -2.36 -48.00
CA ASP A 6 -54.50 -3.79 -48.23
C ASP A 6 -53.57 -4.04 -49.45
N GLN A 7 -52.75 -5.09 -49.45
CA GLN A 7 -52.24 -5.74 -50.68
C GLN A 7 -51.46 -7.02 -50.35
N CYS A 8 -52.23 -8.09 -50.20
CA CYS A 8 -52.09 -9.42 -50.82
C CYS A 8 -50.67 -10.04 -50.95
N LEU A 9 -50.40 -10.99 -50.06
CA LEU A 9 -49.33 -11.99 -50.15
C LEU A 9 -49.64 -13.02 -51.25
N ARG A 10 -48.75 -13.17 -52.24
CA ARG A 10 -48.67 -14.39 -53.06
C ARG A 10 -47.83 -15.44 -52.34
N ALA A 11 -48.46 -16.57 -52.04
CA ALA A 11 -47.81 -17.78 -51.55
C ALA A 11 -46.82 -18.33 -52.58
N ASN A 12 -45.55 -18.48 -52.20
CA ASN A 12 -44.58 -19.29 -52.94
C ASN A 12 -44.48 -20.68 -52.31
N GLN A 13 -44.52 -21.66 -53.18
CA GLN A 13 -44.62 -23.08 -52.92
C GLN A 13 -43.38 -23.59 -52.18
N LEU A 14 -43.57 -24.16 -50.99
CA LEU A 14 -42.60 -25.04 -50.37
C LEU A 14 -42.54 -26.33 -51.18
N GLU A 15 -41.39 -26.63 -51.78
CA GLU A 15 -41.20 -27.85 -52.57
C GLU A 15 -41.35 -29.10 -51.69
N ARG A 16 -41.94 -30.18 -52.25
CA ARG A 16 -42.18 -31.47 -51.56
C ARG A 16 -40.93 -32.05 -50.86
N ARG A 17 -39.72 -31.67 -51.27
CA ARG A 17 -38.44 -32.06 -50.67
C ARG A 17 -38.18 -31.42 -49.30
N GLU A 18 -38.67 -30.20 -49.08
CA GLU A 18 -38.56 -29.48 -47.80
C GLU A 18 -39.49 -30.07 -46.74
N TRP A 19 -40.72 -30.46 -47.14
CA TRP A 19 -41.66 -31.16 -46.26
C TRP A 19 -41.15 -32.52 -45.78
N LEU A 20 -40.42 -33.26 -46.62
CA LEU A 20 -39.78 -34.52 -46.21
C LEU A 20 -38.56 -34.29 -45.30
N ARG A 21 -37.86 -33.16 -45.42
CA ARG A 21 -36.75 -32.79 -44.53
C ARG A 21 -37.23 -32.35 -43.15
N VAL A 22 -38.32 -31.58 -43.09
CA VAL A 22 -38.95 -31.13 -41.84
C VAL A 22 -39.72 -32.28 -41.17
N GLY A 23 -40.38 -33.15 -41.94
CA GLY A 23 -41.09 -34.32 -41.42
C GLY A 23 -40.19 -35.48 -40.98
N GLY A 24 -39.01 -35.64 -41.60
CA GLY A 24 -38.07 -36.72 -41.27
C GLY A 24 -37.36 -36.55 -39.92
N LEU A 25 -37.20 -35.30 -39.44
CA LEU A 25 -36.60 -35.01 -38.13
C LEU A 25 -37.55 -35.39 -36.97
N SER A 26 -38.85 -35.31 -37.18
CA SER A 26 -39.89 -35.70 -36.21
C SER A 26 -39.94 -37.22 -35.98
N ALA A 27 -39.69 -38.01 -37.03
CA ALA A 27 -39.71 -39.48 -36.96
C ALA A 27 -38.53 -40.08 -36.15
N LEU A 28 -37.50 -39.28 -35.88
CA LEU A 28 -36.35 -39.64 -35.04
C LEU A 28 -36.44 -39.04 -33.62
N GLY A 29 -37.60 -38.47 -33.24
CA GLY A 29 -37.83 -37.98 -31.88
C GLY A 29 -37.11 -36.68 -31.52
N LEU A 30 -36.61 -35.93 -32.51
CA LEU A 30 -35.97 -34.63 -32.31
C LEU A 30 -36.97 -33.50 -32.59
N THR A 31 -37.56 -32.96 -31.53
CA THR A 31 -38.41 -31.76 -31.60
C THR A 31 -37.55 -30.50 -31.74
N LEU A 32 -38.10 -29.43 -32.34
CA LEU A 32 -37.41 -28.14 -32.46
C LEU A 32 -36.89 -27.60 -31.10
N PRO A 33 -37.63 -27.72 -29.98
CA PRO A 33 -37.10 -27.41 -28.65
C PRO A 33 -35.89 -28.28 -28.27
N GLN A 34 -35.88 -29.58 -28.58
CA GLN A 34 -34.71 -30.45 -28.32
C GLN A 34 -33.52 -30.13 -29.22
N LEU A 35 -33.75 -29.67 -30.45
CA LEU A 35 -32.68 -29.25 -31.37
C LEU A 35 -32.08 -27.89 -30.95
N LEU A 36 -32.90 -27.01 -30.38
CA LEU A 36 -32.46 -25.78 -29.72
C LEU A 36 -31.78 -26.07 -28.37
N GLN A 37 -32.26 -27.05 -27.61
CA GLN A 37 -31.68 -27.48 -26.33
C GLN A 37 -30.38 -28.27 -26.52
N ALA A 38 -30.23 -29.01 -27.61
CA ALA A 38 -28.98 -29.67 -28.03
C ALA A 38 -27.96 -28.68 -28.61
N LYS A 39 -28.38 -27.51 -29.12
CA LYS A 39 -27.48 -26.37 -29.36
C LYS A 39 -27.03 -25.67 -28.07
N HIS A 40 -27.73 -25.89 -26.95
CA HIS A 40 -27.41 -25.31 -25.65
C HIS A 40 -26.81 -26.30 -24.64
N SER A 41 -26.76 -27.60 -24.97
CA SER A 41 -26.31 -28.63 -24.04
C SER A 41 -25.28 -29.53 -24.72
N THR A 42 -24.09 -29.59 -24.10
CA THR A 42 -22.91 -30.42 -24.40
C THR A 42 -21.88 -29.88 -25.39
N ALA A 43 -21.12 -28.88 -24.93
CA ALA A 43 -19.73 -29.14 -24.57
C ALA A 43 -19.45 -28.43 -23.25
N ALA A 44 -18.84 -29.09 -22.26
CA ALA A 44 -18.06 -28.35 -21.29
C ALA A 44 -17.11 -27.46 -22.10
N PRO A 45 -16.94 -26.16 -21.79
CA PRO A 45 -16.01 -25.34 -22.54
C PRO A 45 -14.63 -25.94 -22.34
N SER A 46 -14.17 -26.72 -23.33
CA SER A 46 -12.73 -26.88 -23.52
C SER A 46 -12.24 -25.46 -23.78
N PRO A 47 -11.29 -24.95 -22.97
CA PRO A 47 -10.80 -23.60 -23.19
C PRO A 47 -10.39 -23.48 -24.66
N ARG A 48 -10.86 -22.43 -25.34
CA ARG A 48 -10.50 -22.16 -26.75
C ARG A 48 -9.00 -21.86 -26.91
N LEU A 49 -8.29 -21.75 -25.79
CA LEU A 49 -6.86 -21.51 -25.67
C LEU A 49 -6.12 -22.84 -25.86
N SER A 50 -5.34 -22.92 -26.94
CA SER A 50 -4.51 -24.08 -27.30
C SER A 50 -3.02 -23.70 -27.22
N GLY A 51 -2.13 -24.70 -27.18
CA GLY A 51 -0.68 -24.47 -27.10
C GLY A 51 -0.18 -24.10 -25.70
N GLU A 52 0.94 -23.38 -25.61
CA GLU A 52 1.61 -23.05 -24.34
C GLU A 52 0.73 -22.25 -23.36
N LEU A 53 -0.11 -21.34 -23.87
CA LEU A 53 -1.10 -20.60 -23.08
C LEU A 53 -2.10 -21.54 -22.37
N GLY A 54 -2.50 -22.64 -23.02
CA GLY A 54 -3.42 -23.61 -22.42
C GLY A 54 -2.85 -24.32 -21.19
N SER A 55 -1.51 -24.41 -21.08
CA SER A 55 -0.86 -25.10 -19.95
C SER A 55 -0.95 -24.34 -18.62
N THR A 56 -1.16 -23.02 -18.66
CA THR A 56 -1.29 -22.17 -17.47
C THR A 56 -2.74 -21.88 -17.08
N PHE A 57 -3.71 -22.33 -17.88
CA PHE A 57 -5.12 -22.13 -17.60
C PHE A 57 -5.53 -22.84 -16.29
N GLY A 58 -6.10 -22.09 -15.35
CA GLY A 58 -6.58 -22.65 -14.08
C GLY A 58 -5.50 -23.03 -13.06
N GLN A 59 -4.24 -22.59 -13.23
CA GLN A 59 -3.18 -22.87 -12.25
C GLN A 59 -3.36 -22.12 -10.92
N ALA A 60 -4.01 -20.95 -10.92
CA ALA A 60 -4.32 -20.22 -9.70
C ALA A 60 -5.53 -20.83 -9.00
N LYS A 61 -5.29 -21.41 -7.82
CA LYS A 61 -6.37 -21.76 -6.90
C LYS A 61 -6.86 -20.54 -6.15
N ASN A 62 -5.95 -19.64 -5.75
CA ASN A 62 -6.26 -18.43 -5.00
C ASN A 62 -5.57 -17.19 -5.59
N VAL A 63 -6.06 -16.00 -5.23
CA VAL A 63 -5.46 -14.71 -5.59
C VAL A 63 -5.28 -13.85 -4.35
N ILE A 64 -4.07 -13.31 -4.15
CA ILE A 64 -3.81 -12.19 -3.26
C ILE A 64 -3.56 -10.96 -4.14
N PHE A 65 -4.48 -10.01 -4.09
CA PHE A 65 -4.42 -8.78 -4.87
C PHE A 65 -4.01 -7.62 -3.97
N LEU A 66 -2.74 -7.22 -4.05
CA LEU A 66 -2.13 -6.15 -3.28
C LEU A 66 -2.31 -4.82 -4.04
N TRP A 67 -3.23 -4.00 -3.54
CA TRP A 67 -3.58 -2.72 -4.14
C TRP A 67 -2.85 -1.56 -3.45
N LEU A 68 -1.82 -1.05 -4.12
CA LEU A 68 -1.00 0.07 -3.67
C LEU A 68 -1.68 1.40 -4.01
N GLN A 69 -2.79 1.68 -3.32
CA GLN A 69 -3.61 2.88 -3.55
C GLN A 69 -2.75 4.15 -3.49
N GLY A 70 -2.89 5.00 -4.51
CA GLY A 70 -2.14 6.23 -4.67
C GLY A 70 -1.21 6.21 -5.89
N GLY A 71 -1.08 5.10 -6.62
CA GLY A 71 -0.33 5.07 -7.89
C GLY A 71 1.19 5.13 -7.69
N PRO A 72 1.84 3.97 -7.44
CA PRO A 72 3.26 3.90 -7.15
C PRO A 72 4.13 4.50 -8.27
N PRO A 73 5.11 5.35 -7.93
CA PRO A 73 5.98 5.91 -8.94
C PRO A 73 6.89 4.85 -9.54
N GLN A 74 6.83 4.70 -10.86
CA GLN A 74 7.56 3.66 -11.59
C GLN A 74 9.08 3.83 -11.48
N HIS A 75 9.59 5.07 -11.44
CA HIS A 75 11.03 5.38 -11.31
C HIS A 75 11.62 4.90 -9.99
N GLU A 76 10.86 4.98 -8.91
CA GLU A 76 11.30 4.63 -7.56
C GLU A 76 10.89 3.21 -7.14
N THR A 77 10.23 2.46 -8.01
CA THR A 77 9.82 1.07 -7.78
C THR A 77 10.41 0.14 -8.85
N PHE A 78 9.64 -0.18 -9.88
CA PHE A 78 9.92 -1.28 -10.80
C PHE A 78 10.53 -0.87 -12.14
N ASP A 79 10.68 0.42 -12.44
CA ASP A 79 11.21 0.93 -13.72
C ASP A 79 12.16 2.14 -13.54
N PRO A 80 13.30 1.94 -12.87
CA PRO A 80 14.29 3.01 -12.68
C PRO A 80 14.88 3.47 -14.01
N LYS A 81 15.17 4.78 -14.12
CA LYS A 81 15.73 5.42 -15.31
C LYS A 81 17.11 6.02 -15.02
N PRO A 82 18.16 5.21 -14.83
CA PRO A 82 19.49 5.70 -14.40
C PRO A 82 20.09 6.76 -15.32
N ASP A 83 19.83 6.66 -16.63
CA ASP A 83 20.39 7.57 -17.64
C ASP A 83 19.53 8.82 -17.86
N ALA A 84 18.38 8.94 -17.18
CA ALA A 84 17.56 10.14 -17.28
C ALA A 84 18.17 11.30 -16.45
N PRO A 85 17.86 12.57 -16.79
CA PRO A 85 18.25 13.73 -15.99
C PRO A 85 17.84 13.60 -14.52
N ALA A 86 18.57 14.27 -13.61
CA ALA A 86 18.35 14.17 -12.16
C ALA A 86 16.91 14.53 -11.74
N GLU A 87 16.31 15.52 -12.41
CA GLU A 87 14.93 15.94 -12.24
C GLU A 87 13.89 14.91 -12.70
N ILE A 88 14.32 13.88 -13.45
CA ILE A 88 13.48 12.76 -13.90
C ILE A 88 13.77 11.49 -13.11
N ARG A 89 15.03 11.07 -13.01
CA ARG A 89 15.38 9.80 -12.34
C ARG A 89 15.25 9.86 -10.82
N GLY A 90 15.22 11.06 -10.24
CA GLY A 90 15.18 11.25 -8.80
C GLY A 90 16.51 10.93 -8.11
N PRO A 91 16.54 10.95 -6.77
CA PRO A 91 17.77 10.78 -6.01
C PRO A 91 18.22 9.32 -5.89
N PHE A 92 17.34 8.36 -6.20
CA PHE A 92 17.59 6.94 -6.00
C PHE A 92 18.27 6.30 -7.21
N LYS A 93 18.97 5.20 -6.95
CA LYS A 93 19.72 4.41 -7.91
C LYS A 93 18.99 3.10 -8.23
N PRO A 94 19.18 2.56 -9.44
CA PRO A 94 18.84 1.17 -9.67
C PRO A 94 19.80 0.25 -8.91
N ILE A 95 19.28 -0.88 -8.45
CA ILE A 95 20.04 -2.04 -7.99
C ILE A 95 19.76 -3.23 -8.88
N SER A 96 20.79 -4.04 -9.06
CA SER A 96 20.68 -5.36 -9.65
C SER A 96 19.85 -6.31 -8.77
N THR A 97 18.87 -6.98 -9.36
CA THR A 97 18.13 -8.06 -8.69
C THR A 97 18.90 -9.38 -8.75
N ASN A 98 18.32 -10.43 -8.16
CA ASN A 98 18.85 -11.79 -8.25
C ASN A 98 18.80 -12.43 -9.65
N VAL A 99 18.33 -11.70 -10.68
CA VAL A 99 18.33 -12.11 -12.08
C VAL A 99 19.19 -11.13 -12.89
N VAL A 100 20.11 -11.66 -13.71
CA VAL A 100 20.95 -10.85 -14.60
C VAL A 100 20.07 -10.06 -15.58
N GLY A 101 20.37 -8.78 -15.76
CA GLY A 101 19.65 -7.89 -16.68
C GLY A 101 18.39 -7.24 -16.10
N ILE A 102 17.93 -7.65 -14.91
CA ILE A 102 16.81 -7.01 -14.23
C ILE A 102 17.34 -6.07 -13.14
N GLN A 103 16.83 -4.84 -13.16
CA GLN A 103 17.11 -3.80 -12.16
C GLN A 103 15.81 -3.19 -11.66
N ILE A 104 15.75 -2.93 -10.36
CA ILE A 104 14.67 -2.18 -9.69
C ILE A 104 15.29 -1.10 -8.81
N SER A 105 14.50 -0.22 -8.21
CA SER A 105 14.99 0.84 -7.31
C SER A 105 15.68 0.27 -6.06
N GLU A 106 16.74 0.95 -5.59
CA GLU A 106 17.42 0.65 -4.31
C GLU A 106 16.49 0.77 -3.08
N LEU A 107 15.29 1.32 -3.25
CA LEU A 107 14.23 1.35 -2.24
C LEU A 107 13.58 -0.01 -1.99
N LEU A 108 13.84 -1.02 -2.82
CA LEU A 108 13.23 -2.34 -2.75
C LEU A 108 14.27 -3.47 -2.57
N PRO A 109 15.18 -3.38 -1.57
CA PRO A 109 16.29 -4.31 -1.45
C PRO A 109 15.87 -5.74 -1.14
N ARG A 110 14.77 -5.99 -0.41
CA ARG A 110 14.28 -7.36 -0.15
C ARG A 110 13.55 -7.92 -1.36
N THR A 111 12.71 -7.11 -2.00
CA THR A 111 11.96 -7.47 -3.20
C THR A 111 12.89 -7.86 -4.34
N SER A 112 14.06 -7.22 -4.43
CA SER A 112 15.09 -7.53 -5.44
C SER A 112 15.62 -8.97 -5.38
N CYS A 113 15.41 -9.69 -4.27
CA CYS A 113 15.79 -11.09 -4.10
C CYS A 113 14.77 -12.07 -4.72
N TYR A 114 13.65 -11.60 -5.26
CA TYR A 114 12.56 -12.44 -5.77
C TYR A 114 12.25 -12.19 -7.25
N ALA A 115 13.15 -11.52 -8.00
CA ALA A 115 12.90 -11.23 -9.40
C ALA A 115 12.77 -12.49 -10.26
N ASP A 116 13.41 -13.60 -9.87
CA ASP A 116 13.24 -14.94 -10.46
C ASP A 116 11.84 -15.53 -10.29
N LYS A 117 11.09 -15.08 -9.27
CA LYS A 117 9.73 -15.56 -8.95
C LYS A 117 8.62 -14.63 -9.43
N MET A 118 8.96 -13.44 -9.94
CA MET A 118 7.98 -12.46 -10.41
C MET A 118 8.23 -12.04 -11.86
N ALA A 119 7.15 -11.67 -12.54
CA ALA A 119 7.20 -10.98 -13.82
C ALA A 119 6.80 -9.52 -13.61
N ILE A 120 7.64 -8.60 -14.08
CA ILE A 120 7.40 -7.15 -14.01
C ILE A 120 6.91 -6.68 -15.38
N VAL A 121 5.79 -5.96 -15.43
CA VAL A 121 5.34 -5.27 -16.65
C VAL A 121 5.64 -3.79 -16.53
N ARG A 122 6.20 -3.17 -17.58
CA ARG A 122 6.59 -1.73 -17.61
C ARG A 122 5.86 -0.90 -18.66
N SER A 123 4.83 -1.45 -19.29
CA SER A 123 4.07 -0.80 -20.36
C SER A 123 2.55 -0.81 -20.14
N LEU A 124 2.09 -0.90 -18.88
CA LEU A 124 0.67 -0.82 -18.56
C LEU A 124 0.17 0.63 -18.70
N VAL A 125 -1.02 0.82 -19.26
CA VAL A 125 -1.64 2.14 -19.46
C VAL A 125 -3.11 2.13 -19.08
N THR A 126 -3.57 3.23 -18.49
CA THR A 126 -5.00 3.57 -18.35
C THR A 126 -5.37 4.79 -19.18
N ARG A 127 -4.38 5.60 -19.61
CA ARG A 127 -4.57 6.86 -20.35
C ARG A 127 -5.49 7.86 -19.64
N ASP A 128 -5.64 7.72 -18.32
CA ASP A 128 -6.41 8.62 -17.48
C ASP A 128 -5.64 8.93 -16.20
N GLU A 129 -5.63 10.19 -15.81
CA GLU A 129 -4.86 10.68 -14.67
C GLU A 129 -5.70 10.73 -13.38
N ASN A 130 -6.98 10.39 -13.42
CA ASN A 130 -7.84 10.42 -12.24
C ASN A 130 -7.82 9.08 -11.50
N HIS A 131 -7.60 9.13 -10.18
CA HIS A 131 -7.53 7.93 -9.33
C HIS A 131 -8.79 7.06 -9.44
N ASP A 132 -9.96 7.69 -9.45
CA ASP A 132 -11.24 7.01 -9.54
C ASP A 132 -11.44 6.32 -10.89
N VAL A 133 -11.08 6.97 -11.99
CA VAL A 133 -11.31 6.43 -13.35
C VAL A 133 -10.31 5.33 -13.68
N SER A 134 -9.03 5.56 -13.40
CA SER A 134 -7.98 4.56 -13.59
C SER A 134 -8.15 3.36 -12.66
N GLY A 135 -8.47 3.61 -11.38
CA GLY A 135 -8.80 2.57 -10.43
C GLY A 135 -10.01 1.75 -10.86
N TYR A 136 -11.09 2.40 -11.32
CA TYR A 136 -12.26 1.71 -11.86
C TYR A 136 -11.89 0.75 -12.99
N TRP A 137 -11.04 1.19 -13.93
CA TRP A 137 -10.64 0.35 -15.04
C TRP A 137 -9.86 -0.89 -14.57
N LEU A 138 -8.87 -0.72 -13.70
CA LEU A 138 -8.08 -1.86 -13.22
C LEU A 138 -8.91 -2.83 -12.35
N LEU A 139 -9.90 -2.33 -11.62
CA LEU A 139 -10.74 -3.15 -10.75
C LEU A 139 -11.91 -3.84 -11.47
N THR A 140 -12.33 -3.35 -12.64
CA THR A 140 -13.44 -3.94 -13.40
C THR A 140 -13.01 -4.62 -14.69
N GLY A 141 -11.83 -4.27 -15.22
CA GLY A 141 -11.39 -4.63 -16.58
C GLY A 141 -12.03 -3.77 -17.68
N TYR A 142 -12.95 -2.86 -17.33
CA TYR A 142 -13.69 -2.01 -18.27
C TYR A 142 -13.39 -0.53 -18.03
N PRO A 143 -13.07 0.25 -19.09
CA PRO A 143 -12.85 1.68 -18.92
C PRO A 143 -14.16 2.34 -18.47
N TYR A 144 -14.05 3.30 -17.56
CA TYR A 144 -15.18 4.13 -17.19
C TYR A 144 -15.57 5.04 -18.37
N GLY A 145 -16.86 5.38 -18.45
CA GLY A 145 -17.34 6.34 -19.45
C GLY A 145 -16.80 7.76 -19.21
N PRO A 146 -17.22 8.75 -20.02
CA PRO A 146 -16.82 10.13 -19.79
C PRO A 146 -17.25 10.63 -18.41
N GLY A 147 -16.39 11.40 -17.74
CA GLY A 147 -16.66 12.02 -16.45
C GLY A 147 -15.83 11.41 -15.31
N THR A 148 -16.39 11.43 -14.09
CA THR A 148 -15.70 10.94 -12.89
C THR A 148 -16.41 9.71 -12.31
N ALA A 149 -15.62 8.81 -11.73
CA ALA A 149 -16.01 7.59 -11.04
C ALA A 149 -15.97 7.76 -9.51
N ARG A 150 -16.09 8.99 -8.99
CA ARG A 150 -16.04 9.33 -7.55
C ARG A 150 -17.22 8.81 -6.72
N GLN A 151 -18.25 8.22 -7.34
CA GLN A 151 -19.43 7.71 -6.68
C GLN A 151 -19.83 6.37 -7.26
N ILE A 152 -20.11 5.40 -6.38
CA ILE A 152 -20.63 4.08 -6.74
C ILE A 152 -22.06 4.22 -7.28
N LYS A 153 -22.32 3.59 -8.43
CA LYS A 153 -23.63 3.54 -9.08
C LYS A 153 -24.09 2.09 -9.24
N PRO A 154 -25.40 1.79 -9.11
CA PRO A 154 -25.92 0.45 -9.35
C PRO A 154 -25.68 -0.09 -10.77
N GLY A 155 -25.45 0.78 -11.74
CA GLY A 155 -25.18 0.43 -13.14
C GLY A 155 -23.70 0.23 -13.48
N ASP A 156 -22.80 0.37 -12.51
CA ASP A 156 -21.36 0.18 -12.74
C ASP A 156 -21.04 -1.26 -13.16
N TRP A 157 -19.95 -1.43 -13.91
CA TRP A 157 -19.35 -2.74 -14.14
C TRP A 157 -18.99 -3.39 -12.80
N PRO A 158 -19.25 -4.70 -12.64
CA PRO A 158 -18.86 -5.42 -11.45
C PRO A 158 -17.35 -5.41 -11.28
N TYR A 159 -16.91 -5.28 -10.03
CA TYR A 159 -15.56 -5.62 -9.59
C TYR A 159 -15.18 -7.02 -10.08
N PHE A 160 -13.95 -7.23 -10.55
CA PHE A 160 -13.52 -8.53 -11.07
C PHE A 160 -13.68 -9.65 -10.03
N GLY A 161 -13.48 -9.36 -8.74
CA GLY A 161 -13.71 -10.34 -7.66
C GLY A 161 -15.19 -10.71 -7.46
N SER A 162 -16.13 -9.84 -7.82
CA SER A 162 -17.56 -10.19 -7.89
C SER A 162 -17.85 -11.18 -9.03
N VAL A 163 -17.18 -11.00 -10.18
CA VAL A 163 -17.25 -11.95 -11.30
C VAL A 163 -16.64 -13.30 -10.90
N VAL A 164 -15.49 -13.29 -10.19
CA VAL A 164 -14.90 -14.50 -9.59
C VAL A 164 -15.87 -15.18 -8.61
N LYS A 165 -16.50 -14.41 -7.71
CA LYS A 165 -17.51 -14.94 -6.76
C LYS A 165 -18.67 -15.65 -7.46
N MET A 166 -19.08 -15.13 -8.61
CA MET A 166 -20.16 -15.70 -9.42
C MET A 166 -19.75 -16.94 -10.22
N LEU A 167 -18.60 -16.89 -10.89
CA LEU A 167 -18.20 -17.92 -11.86
C LEU A 167 -17.33 -19.03 -11.25
N LYS A 168 -16.59 -18.73 -10.19
CA LYS A 168 -15.63 -19.64 -9.56
C LYS A 168 -15.64 -19.49 -8.02
N PRO A 169 -16.77 -19.80 -7.35
CA PRO A 169 -16.84 -19.75 -5.90
C PRO A 169 -15.74 -20.59 -5.23
N SER A 170 -15.37 -20.21 -4.00
CA SER A 170 -14.53 -21.06 -3.17
C SER A 170 -15.27 -22.37 -2.87
N GLU A 171 -14.56 -23.49 -3.00
CA GLU A 171 -15.09 -24.81 -2.68
C GLU A 171 -15.14 -25.07 -1.17
N LYS A 172 -14.24 -24.43 -0.41
CA LYS A 172 -14.13 -24.59 1.05
C LYS A 172 -14.93 -23.56 1.83
N LEU A 173 -14.95 -22.31 1.35
CA LEU A 173 -15.59 -21.17 2.01
C LEU A 173 -16.39 -20.33 0.99
N PRO A 174 -17.51 -20.84 0.43
CA PRO A 174 -18.29 -20.11 -0.57
C PRO A 174 -18.71 -18.70 -0.12
N ALA A 175 -19.09 -18.55 1.15
CA ALA A 175 -19.46 -17.27 1.76
C ALA A 175 -18.31 -16.24 1.75
N LEU A 176 -17.05 -16.69 1.77
CA LEU A 176 -15.85 -15.85 1.77
C LEU A 176 -15.07 -16.00 0.46
N THR A 177 -15.73 -16.15 -0.68
CA THR A 177 -15.01 -16.32 -1.95
C THR A 177 -14.15 -15.10 -2.28
N SER A 178 -14.70 -13.90 -2.20
CA SER A 178 -14.00 -12.65 -2.49
C SER A 178 -14.05 -11.75 -1.28
N VAL A 179 -12.90 -11.52 -0.64
CA VAL A 179 -12.75 -10.77 0.60
C VAL A 179 -11.94 -9.49 0.36
N TRP A 180 -12.33 -8.40 1.01
CA TRP A 180 -11.65 -7.11 0.99
C TRP A 180 -11.24 -6.70 2.41
N ILE A 181 -9.96 -6.37 2.58
CA ILE A 181 -9.35 -5.95 3.86
C ILE A 181 -8.30 -4.85 3.62
N PRO A 182 -7.91 -4.07 4.65
CA PRO A 182 -8.59 -3.92 5.94
C PRO A 182 -9.68 -2.83 5.89
N ASP A 183 -9.85 -2.16 4.75
CA ASP A 183 -10.89 -1.16 4.50
C ASP A 183 -11.16 -1.04 2.99
N MET A 184 -12.24 -0.37 2.62
CA MET A 184 -12.54 0.05 1.26
C MET A 184 -11.54 1.10 0.76
N MET A 185 -11.37 1.18 -0.57
CA MET A 185 -10.65 2.29 -1.19
C MET A 185 -11.42 3.59 -0.95
N ARG A 186 -10.71 4.62 -0.47
CA ARG A 186 -11.22 5.96 -0.19
C ARG A 186 -10.26 7.00 -0.74
N LEU A 187 -10.74 7.88 -1.62
CA LEU A 187 -9.91 8.99 -2.12
C LEU A 187 -9.68 10.05 -1.04
N ASN A 188 -10.67 10.24 -0.18
CA ASN A 188 -10.63 10.99 1.07
C ASN A 188 -11.79 10.53 1.96
N ASP A 189 -11.94 11.13 3.14
CA ASP A 189 -12.97 10.79 4.14
C ASP A 189 -14.40 10.71 3.57
N ASN A 190 -14.69 11.49 2.52
CA ASN A 190 -16.03 11.65 1.96
C ASN A 190 -16.22 11.00 0.58
N VAL A 191 -15.17 10.44 -0.03
CA VAL A 191 -15.20 9.97 -1.42
C VAL A 191 -14.81 8.51 -1.51
N THR A 192 -15.80 7.68 -1.82
CA THR A 192 -15.63 6.26 -2.14
C THR A 192 -15.76 6.07 -3.66
N PRO A 193 -14.65 5.83 -4.37
CA PRO A 193 -14.66 5.63 -5.82
C PRO A 193 -15.41 4.35 -6.20
N ALA A 194 -15.96 4.35 -7.41
CA ALA A 194 -16.65 3.22 -8.02
C ALA A 194 -15.70 2.06 -8.39
N GLY A 195 -16.25 0.96 -8.91
CA GLY A 195 -15.48 -0.21 -9.38
C GLY A 195 -15.14 -1.23 -8.29
N GLN A 196 -15.52 -0.96 -7.04
CA GLN A 196 -15.25 -1.83 -5.89
C GLN A 196 -16.41 -2.76 -5.53
N THR A 197 -17.56 -2.67 -6.21
CA THR A 197 -18.82 -3.34 -5.84
C THR A 197 -19.28 -4.34 -6.90
N SER A 198 -20.34 -5.08 -6.61
CA SER A 198 -20.98 -5.97 -7.59
C SER A 198 -21.66 -5.25 -8.75
N GLY A 199 -21.79 -3.91 -8.69
CA GLY A 199 -22.41 -3.12 -9.74
C GLY A 199 -23.79 -3.66 -10.14
N PHE A 200 -24.00 -3.82 -11.45
CA PHE A 200 -25.27 -4.32 -11.97
C PHE A 200 -25.56 -5.81 -11.67
N LEU A 201 -24.56 -6.60 -11.24
CA LEU A 201 -24.79 -7.99 -10.77
C LEU A 201 -25.55 -8.01 -9.45
N GLY A 202 -25.37 -6.97 -8.63
CA GLY A 202 -26.07 -6.71 -7.39
C GLY A 202 -25.64 -7.57 -6.19
N LYS A 203 -26.22 -7.22 -5.04
CA LYS A 203 -25.73 -7.56 -3.69
C LYS A 203 -25.35 -9.02 -3.41
N LEU A 204 -25.98 -10.00 -4.08
CA LEU A 204 -25.61 -11.41 -3.91
C LEU A 204 -24.13 -11.68 -4.24
N TRP A 205 -23.60 -10.92 -5.20
CA TRP A 205 -22.23 -11.03 -5.71
C TRP A 205 -21.28 -9.99 -5.13
N GLU A 206 -21.71 -9.25 -4.10
CA GLU A 206 -20.87 -8.27 -3.43
C GLU A 206 -19.64 -8.94 -2.81
N PRO A 207 -18.44 -8.36 -2.89
CA PRO A 207 -17.30 -8.85 -2.12
C PRO A 207 -17.58 -8.66 -0.62
N GLU A 208 -17.13 -9.61 0.20
CA GLU A 208 -17.23 -9.49 1.65
C GLU A 208 -16.19 -8.51 2.16
N ARG A 209 -16.63 -7.52 2.94
CA ARG A 209 -15.76 -6.43 3.40
C ARG A 209 -15.63 -6.49 4.90
N PHE A 210 -14.39 -6.52 5.38
CA PHE A 210 -14.09 -6.46 6.79
C PHE A 210 -13.28 -5.20 7.05
N VAL A 211 -13.91 -4.27 7.76
CA VAL A 211 -13.30 -2.99 8.13
C VAL A 211 -12.68 -3.13 9.52
N GLY A 212 -11.40 -2.83 9.64
CA GLY A 212 -10.69 -2.81 10.92
C GLY A 212 -9.20 -3.06 10.75
N ASP A 213 -8.39 -2.44 11.60
CA ASP A 213 -6.93 -2.54 11.56
C ASP A 213 -6.42 -3.86 12.18
N PRO A 214 -5.85 -4.80 11.39
CA PRO A 214 -5.34 -6.06 11.91
C PRO A 214 -4.08 -5.90 12.79
N ALA A 215 -3.46 -4.72 12.81
CA ALA A 215 -2.37 -4.39 13.71
C ALA A 215 -2.85 -4.00 15.11
N ALA A 216 -4.12 -3.64 15.28
CA ALA A 216 -4.67 -3.25 16.57
C ALA A 216 -4.60 -4.40 17.59
N PRO A 217 -4.21 -4.14 18.85
CA PRO A 217 -4.12 -5.18 19.90
C PRO A 217 -5.44 -5.93 20.14
N ASN A 218 -6.56 -5.22 19.98
CA ASN A 218 -7.91 -5.73 20.15
C ASN A 218 -8.62 -5.95 18.80
N TYR A 219 -7.86 -6.21 17.72
CA TYR A 219 -8.46 -6.50 16.43
C TYR A 219 -9.45 -7.67 16.55
N ASP A 220 -10.70 -7.36 16.22
CA ASP A 220 -11.82 -8.27 16.24
C ASP A 220 -12.76 -7.83 15.13
N ILE A 221 -13.40 -8.79 14.47
CA ILE A 221 -14.31 -8.49 13.37
C ILE A 221 -15.72 -8.47 13.91
N GLU A 222 -16.33 -7.30 13.86
CA GLU A 222 -17.72 -7.11 14.24
C GLU A 222 -18.63 -8.03 13.40
N GLY A 223 -19.48 -8.80 14.07
CA GLY A 223 -20.38 -9.76 13.42
C GLY A 223 -19.80 -11.18 13.20
N LEU A 224 -18.52 -11.44 13.48
CA LEU A 224 -17.94 -12.80 13.48
C LEU A 224 -17.94 -13.48 14.86
N ARG A 225 -18.40 -12.77 15.91
CA ARG A 225 -18.62 -13.33 17.25
C ARG A 225 -20.09 -13.71 17.43
N LEU A 226 -20.30 -14.91 17.95
CA LEU A 226 -21.59 -15.28 18.56
C LEU A 226 -21.82 -14.35 19.76
N ILE A 227 -22.93 -13.61 19.76
CA ILE A 227 -23.32 -12.73 20.86
C ILE A 227 -23.86 -13.60 22.02
N GLY A 228 -23.22 -13.53 23.19
CA GLY A 228 -23.65 -14.20 24.43
C GLY A 228 -23.38 -15.71 24.51
N ASP A 229 -24.01 -16.39 25.47
CA ASP A 229 -23.94 -17.86 25.70
C ASP A 229 -24.71 -18.69 24.65
N VAL A 230 -24.84 -18.17 23.42
CA VAL A 230 -25.53 -18.86 22.35
C VAL A 230 -24.57 -19.89 21.76
N THR A 231 -24.67 -21.12 22.25
CA THR A 231 -23.89 -22.26 21.74
C THR A 231 -24.25 -22.55 20.28
N LYS A 232 -23.30 -23.09 19.51
CA LYS A 232 -23.52 -23.51 18.11
C LYS A 232 -24.80 -24.35 17.93
N ILE A 233 -25.08 -25.23 18.88
CA ILE A 233 -26.29 -26.08 18.93
C ILE A 233 -27.58 -25.26 18.96
N GLN A 234 -27.61 -24.14 19.67
CA GLN A 234 -28.79 -23.28 19.74
C GLN A 234 -29.00 -22.51 18.43
N VAL A 235 -27.93 -22.13 17.74
CA VAL A 235 -28.01 -21.47 16.41
C VAL A 235 -28.50 -22.47 15.36
N ASP A 236 -27.95 -23.69 15.35
CA ASP A 236 -28.38 -24.79 14.47
C ASP A 236 -29.88 -25.12 14.66
N ARG A 237 -30.34 -25.27 15.92
CA ARG A 237 -31.76 -25.54 16.21
C ARG A 237 -32.70 -24.43 15.73
N ARG A 238 -32.30 -23.16 15.86
CA ARG A 238 -33.09 -22.03 15.37
C ARG A 238 -33.18 -22.02 13.84
N ARG A 239 -32.11 -22.40 13.15
CA ARG A 239 -32.10 -22.55 11.68
C ARG A 239 -33.01 -23.69 11.22
N ASP A 240 -32.98 -24.84 11.89
CA ASP A 240 -33.83 -25.96 11.52
C ASP A 240 -35.32 -25.64 11.73
N LEU A 241 -35.65 -24.91 12.79
CA LEU A 241 -37.02 -24.41 13.01
C LEU A 241 -37.44 -23.39 11.93
N LEU A 242 -36.55 -22.46 11.57
CA LEU A 242 -36.81 -21.49 10.50
C LEU A 242 -37.05 -22.20 9.17
N ARG A 243 -36.22 -23.18 8.80
CA ARG A 243 -36.41 -24.00 7.60
C ARG A 243 -37.74 -24.74 7.61
N GLN A 244 -38.14 -25.30 8.75
CA GLN A 244 -39.44 -25.97 8.88
C GLN A 244 -40.61 -25.01 8.66
N LEU A 245 -40.51 -23.77 9.17
CA LEU A 245 -41.50 -22.71 8.95
C LEU A 245 -41.51 -22.25 7.48
N GLU A 246 -40.33 -21.99 6.90
CA GLU A 246 -40.17 -21.58 5.49
C GLU A 246 -40.71 -22.64 4.53
N THR A 247 -40.43 -23.93 4.77
CA THR A 247 -40.98 -25.04 3.98
C THR A 247 -42.52 -25.06 4.03
N GLY A 248 -43.12 -24.60 5.13
CA GLY A 248 -44.57 -24.43 5.26
C GLY A 248 -45.13 -23.23 4.48
N PHE A 249 -44.34 -22.17 4.26
CA PHE A 249 -44.71 -21.00 3.47
C PHE A 249 -44.40 -21.14 1.96
N ASP A 250 -43.43 -21.99 1.61
CA ASP A 250 -42.97 -22.27 0.24
C ASP A 250 -44.07 -22.88 -0.65
N ALA A 251 -45.15 -23.39 -0.05
CA ALA A 251 -46.32 -23.89 -0.77
C ALA A 251 -47.18 -22.81 -1.45
N LEU A 252 -46.95 -21.51 -1.18
CA LEU A 252 -47.89 -20.45 -1.59
C LEU A 252 -47.37 -19.33 -2.51
N ALA A 253 -46.07 -19.11 -2.70
CA ALA A 253 -45.51 -18.31 -3.83
C ALA A 253 -43.98 -18.22 -3.77
N ARG A 254 -43.28 -18.53 -4.86
CA ARG A 254 -41.86 -18.18 -5.02
C ARG A 254 -41.72 -16.85 -5.77
N ASN A 255 -41.11 -15.87 -5.11
CA ASN A 255 -40.62 -14.63 -5.69
C ASN A 255 -39.08 -14.65 -5.63
N ASP A 256 -38.39 -14.18 -6.66
CA ASP A 256 -36.92 -14.22 -6.77
C ASP A 256 -36.20 -13.51 -5.61
N GLN A 257 -36.88 -12.56 -4.94
CA GLN A 257 -36.38 -11.88 -3.74
C GLN A 257 -36.25 -12.80 -2.53
N VAL A 258 -37.13 -13.80 -2.37
CA VAL A 258 -37.09 -14.76 -1.24
C VAL A 258 -35.88 -15.68 -1.38
N GLY A 259 -35.63 -16.22 -2.59
CA GLY A 259 -34.46 -17.07 -2.82
C GLY A 259 -33.11 -16.34 -2.70
N ALA A 260 -33.07 -15.03 -2.94
CA ALA A 260 -31.87 -14.22 -2.70
C ALA A 260 -31.64 -13.98 -1.19
N TRP A 261 -32.71 -13.75 -0.43
CA TRP A 261 -32.65 -13.64 1.03
C TRP A 261 -32.17 -14.93 1.70
N ASP A 262 -32.66 -16.07 1.23
CA ASP A 262 -32.25 -17.39 1.74
C ASP A 262 -30.77 -17.64 1.53
N ARG A 263 -30.23 -17.32 0.34
CA ARG A 263 -28.79 -17.48 0.05
C ARG A 263 -27.92 -16.59 0.92
N LEU A 264 -28.29 -15.32 1.11
CA LEU A 264 -27.56 -14.41 2.00
C LEU A 264 -27.61 -14.88 3.46
N SER A 265 -28.77 -15.36 3.91
CA SER A 265 -28.95 -15.91 5.25
C SER A 265 -28.11 -17.17 5.48
N GLN A 266 -28.00 -18.03 4.46
CA GLN A 266 -27.15 -19.23 4.51
C GLN A 266 -25.66 -18.87 4.61
N GLN A 267 -25.19 -17.89 3.83
CA GLN A 267 -23.80 -17.42 3.86
C GLN A 267 -23.43 -16.82 5.22
N ALA A 268 -24.29 -15.94 5.77
CA ALA A 268 -24.08 -15.37 7.09
C ALA A 268 -24.02 -16.45 8.18
N PHE A 269 -24.88 -17.46 8.08
CA PHE A 269 -24.89 -18.58 9.02
C PHE A 269 -23.61 -19.43 8.94
N GLU A 270 -23.16 -19.78 7.73
CA GLU A 270 -21.92 -20.52 7.51
C GLU A 270 -20.72 -19.78 8.07
N LEU A 271 -20.67 -18.46 7.88
CA LEU A 271 -19.62 -17.60 8.41
C LEU A 271 -19.60 -17.59 9.96
N LEU A 272 -20.77 -17.53 10.60
CA LEU A 272 -20.91 -17.58 12.07
C LEU A 272 -20.62 -18.95 12.68
N THR A 273 -20.90 -20.03 11.95
CA THR A 273 -20.82 -21.42 12.47
C THR A 273 -19.58 -22.20 12.03
N SER A 274 -18.86 -21.72 11.03
CA SER A 274 -17.61 -22.31 10.57
C SER A 274 -16.44 -21.88 11.45
N GLY A 275 -15.91 -22.83 12.24
CA GLY A 275 -14.71 -22.59 13.05
C GLY A 275 -13.49 -22.20 12.19
N GLY A 276 -13.43 -22.69 10.95
CA GLY A 276 -12.36 -22.38 9.99
C GLY A 276 -12.32 -20.91 9.56
N ALA A 277 -13.47 -20.30 9.24
CA ALA A 277 -13.52 -18.88 8.87
C ALA A 277 -13.07 -18.00 10.03
N ARG A 278 -13.61 -18.25 11.24
CA ARG A 278 -13.27 -17.47 12.43
C ARG A 278 -11.79 -17.63 12.84
N ALA A 279 -11.24 -18.84 12.71
CA ALA A 279 -9.83 -19.09 12.99
C ALA A 279 -8.91 -18.37 11.99
N ALA A 280 -9.31 -18.24 10.71
CA ALA A 280 -8.51 -17.55 9.71
C ALA A 280 -8.27 -16.08 10.06
N PHE A 281 -9.28 -15.40 10.60
CA PHE A 281 -9.19 -14.01 11.04
C PHE A 281 -8.46 -13.77 12.36
N ASP A 282 -8.17 -14.84 13.12
CA ASP A 282 -7.49 -14.73 14.41
C ASP A 282 -5.96 -14.72 14.27
N LEU A 283 -5.39 -13.53 14.15
CA LEU A 283 -3.93 -13.34 14.08
C LEU A 283 -3.19 -13.73 15.36
N ARG A 284 -3.87 -13.94 16.50
CA ARG A 284 -3.22 -14.40 17.75
C ARG A 284 -2.76 -15.85 17.65
N GLN A 285 -3.21 -16.58 16.63
CA GLN A 285 -2.73 -17.92 16.33
C GLN A 285 -1.37 -17.93 15.60
N GLU A 286 -0.92 -16.77 15.11
CA GLU A 286 0.42 -16.63 14.54
C GLU A 286 1.44 -16.33 15.64
N SER A 287 2.64 -16.90 15.50
CA SER A 287 3.74 -16.59 16.42
C SER A 287 4.13 -15.12 16.33
N ASP A 288 4.65 -14.56 17.43
CA ASP A 288 5.16 -13.18 17.41
C ASP A 288 6.25 -12.99 16.37
N LYS A 289 7.13 -13.99 16.21
CA LYS A 289 8.16 -14.00 15.15
C LYS A 289 7.57 -13.83 13.75
N THR A 290 6.48 -14.54 13.44
CA THR A 290 5.80 -14.42 12.13
C THR A 290 5.21 -13.03 11.97
N ARG A 291 4.51 -12.53 12.98
CA ARG A 291 3.88 -11.22 12.94
C ARG A 291 4.90 -10.09 12.83
N ASP A 292 6.05 -10.21 13.50
CA ASP A 292 7.16 -9.26 13.43
C ASP A 292 7.83 -9.27 12.05
N ARG A 293 7.93 -10.44 11.39
CA ARG A 293 8.49 -10.56 10.04
C ARG A 293 7.69 -9.78 9.00
N TYR A 294 6.36 -9.78 9.11
CA TYR A 294 5.47 -8.96 8.29
C TYR A 294 5.44 -7.49 8.72
N GLY A 295 5.89 -7.18 9.93
CA GLY A 295 5.83 -5.84 10.52
C GLY A 295 4.49 -5.55 11.22
N ARG A 296 4.56 -4.88 12.38
CA ARG A 296 3.43 -4.60 13.29
C ARG A 296 2.68 -3.32 12.92
N TYR A 297 2.32 -3.19 11.65
CA TYR A 297 1.56 -2.07 11.10
C TYR A 297 0.45 -2.60 10.18
N THR A 298 -0.53 -1.75 9.89
CA THR A 298 -1.80 -2.14 9.24
C THR A 298 -1.57 -2.89 7.93
N TRP A 299 -0.69 -2.38 7.05
CA TRP A 299 -0.34 -3.05 5.79
C TRP A 299 0.23 -4.47 6.02
N GLY A 300 1.28 -4.58 6.84
CA GLY A 300 1.94 -5.84 7.16
C GLY A 300 1.00 -6.90 7.72
N GLN A 301 0.19 -6.52 8.71
CA GLN A 301 -0.75 -7.44 9.35
C GLN A 301 -1.95 -7.77 8.45
N SER A 302 -2.35 -6.88 7.52
CA SER A 302 -3.39 -7.17 6.52
C SER A 302 -2.92 -8.19 5.49
N VAL A 303 -1.66 -8.12 5.05
CA VAL A 303 -1.09 -9.10 4.13
C VAL A 303 -0.88 -10.46 4.82
N LEU A 304 -0.48 -10.47 6.11
CA LEU A 304 -0.45 -11.70 6.91
C LEU A 304 -1.84 -12.34 7.03
N LEU A 305 -2.86 -11.52 7.29
CA LEU A 305 -4.25 -11.98 7.31
C LEU A 305 -4.66 -12.55 5.94
N ALA A 306 -4.27 -11.92 4.83
CA ALA A 306 -4.54 -12.45 3.49
C ALA A 306 -3.94 -13.85 3.29
N ARG A 307 -2.69 -14.09 3.74
CA ARG A 307 -2.07 -15.42 3.71
C ARG A 307 -2.91 -16.45 4.48
N ARG A 308 -3.38 -16.12 5.69
CA ARG A 308 -4.22 -17.03 6.48
C ARG A 308 -5.57 -17.30 5.82
N LEU A 309 -6.18 -16.29 5.20
CA LEU A 309 -7.47 -16.43 4.53
C LEU A 309 -7.39 -17.38 3.33
N ILE A 310 -6.36 -17.25 2.48
CA ILE A 310 -6.19 -18.18 1.36
C ILE A 310 -5.87 -19.61 1.82
N GLU A 311 -5.11 -19.77 2.90
CA GLU A 311 -4.80 -21.06 3.52
C GLU A 311 -6.07 -21.75 4.06
N ALA A 312 -7.00 -20.96 4.60
CA ALA A 312 -8.34 -21.41 5.01
C ALA A 312 -9.27 -21.72 3.82
N GLY A 313 -8.93 -21.27 2.61
CA GLY A 313 -9.65 -21.55 1.37
C GLY A 313 -10.40 -20.36 0.78
N VAL A 314 -10.13 -19.12 1.19
CA VAL A 314 -10.62 -17.94 0.49
C VAL A 314 -10.01 -17.89 -0.92
N ARG A 315 -10.86 -17.72 -1.94
CA ARG A 315 -10.44 -17.72 -3.34
C ARG A 315 -9.68 -16.45 -3.71
N LEU A 316 -10.16 -15.30 -3.25
CA LEU A 316 -9.60 -14.00 -3.59
C LEU A 316 -9.59 -13.12 -2.35
N VAL A 317 -8.41 -12.60 -2.01
CA VAL A 317 -8.25 -11.57 -0.99
C VAL A 317 -7.69 -10.31 -1.64
N HIS A 318 -8.47 -9.25 -1.61
CA HIS A 318 -8.04 -7.91 -1.96
C HIS A 318 -7.49 -7.23 -0.71
N VAL A 319 -6.22 -6.85 -0.74
CA VAL A 319 -5.58 -6.08 0.33
C VAL A 319 -5.36 -4.66 -0.15
N ASN A 320 -6.18 -3.75 0.34
CA ASN A 320 -6.08 -2.33 0.04
C ASN A 320 -5.03 -1.68 0.94
N TRP A 321 -4.18 -0.83 0.37
CA TRP A 321 -3.33 0.06 1.17
C TRP A 321 -4.21 1.10 1.86
N ALA A 322 -4.50 0.87 3.14
CA ALA A 322 -5.37 1.74 3.92
C ALA A 322 -4.68 3.06 4.28
N ARG A 323 -5.51 4.09 4.49
CA ARG A 323 -5.05 5.37 4.99
C ARG A 323 -4.69 5.24 6.46
N ASP A 324 -3.44 5.53 6.76
CA ASP A 324 -3.01 5.59 8.16
C ASP A 324 -3.76 6.74 8.88
N PRO A 325 -4.02 6.61 10.19
CA PRO A 325 -4.62 7.69 10.97
C PRO A 325 -3.85 9.02 10.80
N GLY A 326 -4.60 10.11 10.56
CA GLY A 326 -4.04 11.46 10.38
C GLY A 326 -3.38 11.72 9.02
N ASP A 327 -3.34 10.75 8.09
CA ASP A 327 -2.81 10.91 6.73
C ASP A 327 -3.82 11.65 5.83
N ASN A 328 -4.25 12.84 6.25
CA ASN A 328 -5.22 13.71 5.57
C ASN A 328 -4.54 14.80 4.72
N ALA A 329 -3.22 14.73 4.58
CA ALA A 329 -2.47 15.63 3.70
C ALA A 329 -2.97 15.47 2.25
N VAL A 330 -3.21 16.57 1.54
CA VAL A 330 -3.57 16.52 0.09
C VAL A 330 -2.35 16.19 -0.74
N ASP A 331 -1.19 16.56 -0.25
CA ASP A 331 0.05 16.64 -1.00
C ASP A 331 0.84 15.32 -0.97
N ASN A 332 0.58 14.37 -0.08
CA ASN A 332 1.25 13.07 -0.09
C ASN A 332 0.54 11.90 0.64
N PRO A 333 -0.79 11.71 0.52
CA PRO A 333 -1.46 10.61 1.20
C PRO A 333 -1.14 9.27 0.54
N LEU A 334 -1.04 8.17 1.30
CA LEU A 334 -0.80 6.83 0.71
C LEU A 334 0.42 6.83 -0.24
N TRP A 335 0.28 6.27 -1.45
CA TRP A 335 1.24 6.37 -2.56
C TRP A 335 1.06 7.62 -3.45
N ASP A 336 0.17 8.55 -3.09
CA ASP A 336 -0.16 9.75 -3.85
C ASP A 336 0.80 10.91 -3.62
N THR A 337 2.06 10.76 -4.05
CA THR A 337 3.21 11.58 -3.63
C THR A 337 3.39 12.91 -4.39
N HIS A 338 2.40 13.80 -4.37
CA HIS A 338 2.47 15.15 -4.97
C HIS A 338 3.51 16.10 -4.34
N ALA A 339 4.04 15.77 -3.16
CA ALA A 339 5.12 16.46 -2.46
C ALA A 339 6.02 15.46 -1.73
N LEU A 340 7.28 15.85 -1.50
CA LEU A 340 8.25 15.07 -0.71
C LEU A 340 8.31 13.57 -1.08
N ASN A 341 8.28 13.27 -2.39
CA ASN A 341 8.21 11.89 -2.91
C ASN A 341 9.34 11.02 -2.35
N ALA A 342 10.57 11.54 -2.37
CA ALA A 342 11.74 10.82 -1.88
C ALA A 342 11.65 10.50 -0.37
N ASP A 343 11.13 11.41 0.44
CA ASP A 343 10.90 11.19 1.87
C ASP A 343 9.85 10.15 2.12
N ARG A 344 8.68 10.34 1.52
CA ARG A 344 7.54 9.48 1.76
C ARG A 344 7.83 8.04 1.34
N LEU A 345 8.53 7.84 0.22
CA LEU A 345 8.93 6.52 -0.25
C LEU A 345 9.98 5.87 0.64
N GLN A 346 11.05 6.59 0.98
CA GLN A 346 12.18 6.03 1.74
C GLN A 346 11.87 5.81 3.22
N ASP A 347 11.05 6.68 3.83
CA ASP A 347 10.82 6.64 5.28
C ASP A 347 9.56 5.87 5.68
N ASN A 348 8.66 5.62 4.72
CA ASN A 348 7.35 5.02 5.00
C ASN A 348 6.96 3.92 4.00
N LEU A 349 6.69 4.28 2.75
CA LEU A 349 5.98 3.38 1.82
C LEU A 349 6.81 2.17 1.39
N CYS A 350 8.03 2.40 0.87
CA CYS A 350 8.88 1.31 0.41
C CYS A 350 9.36 0.42 1.57
N PRO A 351 9.77 0.94 2.74
CA PRO A 351 10.05 0.10 3.91
C PRO A 351 8.88 -0.83 4.31
N GLN A 352 7.65 -0.32 4.34
CA GLN A 352 6.48 -1.14 4.67
C GLN A 352 6.23 -2.20 3.59
N PHE A 353 6.25 -1.81 2.32
CA PHE A 353 6.01 -2.71 1.20
C PHE A 353 7.08 -3.80 1.09
N ASP A 354 8.36 -3.41 1.09
CA ASP A 354 9.50 -4.30 0.86
C ASP A 354 9.63 -5.38 1.94
N VAL A 355 9.43 -5.00 3.22
CA VAL A 355 9.38 -5.95 4.35
C VAL A 355 8.18 -6.90 4.22
N THR A 356 6.99 -6.34 4.00
CA THR A 356 5.75 -7.12 3.96
C THR A 356 5.70 -8.09 2.77
N PHE A 357 6.10 -7.62 1.59
CA PHE A 357 6.07 -8.41 0.37
C PHE A 357 7.08 -9.55 0.43
N SER A 358 8.31 -9.30 0.88
CA SER A 358 9.31 -10.37 1.06
C SER A 358 8.84 -11.41 2.09
N ALA A 359 8.28 -10.98 3.23
CA ALA A 359 7.72 -11.88 4.22
C ALA A 359 6.58 -12.75 3.67
N LEU A 360 5.73 -12.22 2.78
CA LEU A 360 4.71 -12.96 2.06
C LEU A 360 5.30 -13.98 1.09
N MET A 361 6.27 -13.56 0.27
CA MET A 361 6.89 -14.45 -0.72
C MET A 361 7.60 -15.64 -0.05
N ASP A 362 8.26 -15.41 1.08
CA ASP A 362 8.84 -16.47 1.91
C ASP A 362 7.75 -17.38 2.48
N ASP A 363 6.72 -16.85 3.13
CA ASP A 363 5.66 -17.66 3.75
C ASP A 363 4.92 -18.52 2.72
N LEU A 364 4.63 -17.97 1.54
CA LEU A 364 3.99 -18.72 0.46
C LEU A 364 4.93 -19.80 -0.12
N SER A 365 6.22 -19.51 -0.25
CA SER A 365 7.20 -20.49 -0.73
C SER A 365 7.38 -21.62 0.28
N ASP A 366 7.64 -21.30 1.55
CA ASP A 366 7.90 -22.24 2.64
C ASP A 366 6.72 -23.18 2.88
N ARG A 367 5.49 -22.70 2.64
CA ARG A 367 4.25 -23.47 2.78
C ARG A 367 3.84 -24.20 1.50
N GLY A 368 4.57 -24.03 0.40
CA GLY A 368 4.19 -24.59 -0.91
C GLY A 368 2.90 -23.98 -1.50
N LEU A 369 2.50 -22.80 -1.04
CA LEU A 369 1.31 -22.09 -1.51
C LEU A 369 1.57 -21.20 -2.72
N LEU A 370 2.83 -20.82 -2.98
CA LEU A 370 3.17 -19.90 -4.08
C LEU A 370 2.81 -20.47 -5.46
N ASP A 371 2.95 -21.79 -5.64
CA ASP A 371 2.63 -22.46 -6.91
C ASP A 371 1.12 -22.48 -7.21
N GLU A 372 0.27 -22.27 -6.21
CA GLU A 372 -1.20 -22.25 -6.35
C GLU A 372 -1.85 -20.90 -6.05
N THR A 373 -1.06 -19.90 -5.65
CA THR A 373 -1.53 -18.56 -5.30
C THR A 373 -0.95 -17.53 -6.25
N LEU A 374 -1.83 -16.83 -6.96
CA LEU A 374 -1.46 -15.67 -7.76
C LEU A 374 -1.32 -14.46 -6.85
N VAL A 375 -0.13 -13.86 -6.79
CA VAL A 375 0.10 -12.59 -6.11
C VAL A 375 0.17 -11.49 -7.16
N VAL A 376 -0.63 -10.45 -7.01
CA VAL A 376 -0.68 -9.28 -7.91
C VAL A 376 -0.32 -8.03 -7.11
N VAL A 377 0.62 -7.23 -7.59
CA VAL A 377 1.05 -5.97 -6.97
C VAL A 377 0.86 -4.82 -7.95
N ILE A 378 -0.08 -3.93 -7.66
CA ILE A 378 -0.48 -2.86 -8.59
C ILE A 378 -1.15 -1.69 -7.86
N GLY A 379 -1.08 -0.49 -8.46
CA GLY A 379 -1.94 0.66 -8.12
C GLY A 379 -2.64 1.20 -9.37
N GLU A 380 -3.48 2.23 -9.23
CA GLU A 380 -4.30 2.74 -10.34
C GLU A 380 -3.55 3.26 -11.57
N PHE A 381 -2.37 3.87 -11.38
CA PHE A 381 -1.55 4.43 -12.44
C PHE A 381 -0.11 4.68 -11.95
N GLY A 382 0.70 5.35 -12.76
CA GLY A 382 2.05 5.80 -12.41
C GLY A 382 2.12 7.28 -12.09
N ARG A 383 3.33 7.81 -12.08
CA ARG A 383 3.61 9.20 -11.69
C ARG A 383 4.37 9.96 -12.75
N THR A 384 4.25 11.30 -12.73
CA THR A 384 4.89 12.15 -13.73
C THR A 384 6.40 11.88 -13.77
N PRO A 385 7.00 11.80 -14.97
CA PRO A 385 8.44 11.64 -15.13
C PRO A 385 9.25 12.73 -14.45
N LYS A 386 8.78 13.98 -14.51
CA LYS A 386 9.48 15.13 -13.93
C LYS A 386 8.99 15.38 -12.51
N ILE A 387 9.93 15.59 -11.59
CA ILE A 387 9.67 16.00 -10.21
C ILE A 387 9.18 17.46 -10.20
N ASN A 388 8.10 17.73 -9.48
CA ASN A 388 7.48 19.05 -9.38
C ASN A 388 8.19 19.95 -8.34
N ALA A 389 7.76 21.21 -8.22
CA ALA A 389 8.38 22.20 -7.34
C ALA A 389 8.31 21.83 -5.84
N ASN A 390 7.37 20.97 -5.44
CA ASN A 390 7.22 20.49 -4.06
C ASN A 390 8.06 19.24 -3.78
N GLY A 391 8.92 18.82 -4.71
CA GLY A 391 9.70 17.59 -4.61
C GLY A 391 8.86 16.32 -4.74
N GLY A 392 7.66 16.43 -5.32
CA GLY A 392 6.75 15.31 -5.57
C GLY A 392 6.64 14.93 -7.03
N ARG A 393 5.74 13.99 -7.33
CA ARG A 393 5.33 13.62 -8.69
C ARG A 393 3.80 13.61 -8.78
N ASP A 394 3.27 14.12 -9.88
CA ASP A 394 1.84 14.24 -10.11
C ASP A 394 1.28 13.00 -10.83
N HIS A 395 -0.04 12.98 -11.08
CA HIS A 395 -0.72 11.83 -11.68
C HIS A 395 -0.24 11.55 -13.10
N TRP A 396 -0.13 10.26 -13.46
CA TRP A 396 0.34 9.87 -14.79
C TRP A 396 -0.21 8.51 -15.24
N GLY A 397 -1.32 8.53 -15.96
CA GLY A 397 -1.97 7.34 -16.53
C GLY A 397 -1.33 6.81 -17.81
N HIS A 398 -0.30 7.46 -18.33
CA HIS A 398 0.25 7.16 -19.65
C HIS A 398 1.17 5.95 -19.70
N VAL A 399 1.84 5.62 -18.58
CA VAL A 399 2.62 4.39 -18.43
C VAL A 399 2.91 4.13 -16.96
N PHE A 400 2.85 2.87 -16.54
CA PHE A 400 3.23 2.47 -15.20
C PHE A 400 3.56 0.98 -15.13
N SER A 401 4.00 0.56 -13.95
CA SER A 401 4.47 -0.80 -13.72
C SER A 401 3.61 -1.56 -12.72
N PHE A 402 3.55 -2.87 -12.91
CA PHE A 402 2.99 -3.81 -11.93
C PHE A 402 3.82 -5.09 -11.93
N ALA A 403 3.66 -5.89 -10.87
CA ALA A 403 4.31 -7.20 -10.77
C ALA A 403 3.29 -8.30 -10.46
N MET A 404 3.53 -9.49 -10.99
CA MET A 404 2.79 -10.70 -10.61
C MET A 404 3.76 -11.83 -10.29
N ALA A 405 3.35 -12.73 -9.39
CA ALA A 405 4.13 -13.89 -9.00
C ALA A 405 3.22 -15.08 -8.66
N GLY A 406 3.78 -16.29 -8.74
CA GLY A 406 3.08 -17.53 -8.39
C GLY A 406 2.05 -17.98 -9.43
N ALA A 407 1.45 -19.14 -9.18
CA ALA A 407 0.33 -19.69 -9.95
C ALA A 407 0.42 -19.55 -11.48
N GLY A 408 1.45 -20.14 -12.09
CA GLY A 408 1.62 -20.17 -13.55
C GLY A 408 2.23 -18.91 -14.17
N ILE A 409 2.61 -17.91 -13.36
CA ILE A 409 3.45 -16.80 -13.80
C ILE A 409 4.88 -17.29 -14.02
N GLN A 410 5.41 -17.08 -15.22
CA GLN A 410 6.81 -17.28 -15.54
C GLN A 410 7.62 -16.11 -14.96
N GLY A 411 8.34 -16.32 -13.86
CA GLY A 411 9.19 -15.31 -13.24
C GLY A 411 10.50 -15.05 -13.99
N GLY A 412 11.28 -14.08 -13.51
CA GLY A 412 12.61 -13.76 -14.04
C GLY A 412 12.58 -12.94 -15.33
N GLN A 413 11.52 -12.17 -15.54
CA GLN A 413 11.35 -11.39 -16.76
C GLN A 413 10.77 -9.99 -16.53
N VAL A 414 11.13 -9.09 -17.44
CA VAL A 414 10.54 -7.77 -17.61
C VAL A 414 9.82 -7.76 -18.95
N ILE A 415 8.53 -7.41 -18.93
CA ILE A 415 7.65 -7.42 -20.09
C ILE A 415 7.28 -5.99 -20.46
N GLY A 416 7.49 -5.68 -21.73
CA GLY A 416 7.36 -4.33 -22.25
C GLY A 416 8.40 -3.37 -21.67
N ALA A 417 8.34 -2.13 -22.13
CA ALA A 417 9.20 -1.06 -21.66
C ALA A 417 8.47 0.29 -21.77
N SER A 418 8.78 1.20 -20.87
CA SER A 418 8.55 2.62 -21.04
C SER A 418 9.74 3.30 -21.74
N ASP A 419 9.57 4.53 -22.20
CA ASP A 419 10.63 5.31 -22.82
C ASP A 419 11.78 5.65 -21.85
N LYS A 420 12.82 6.32 -22.38
CA LYS A 420 14.01 6.73 -21.61
C LYS A 420 13.71 7.59 -20.38
N ASN A 421 12.54 8.23 -20.34
CA ASN A 421 12.10 9.08 -19.25
C ASN A 421 11.05 8.41 -18.36
N GLY A 422 10.54 7.22 -18.70
CA GLY A 422 9.40 6.62 -18.01
C GLY A 422 8.09 7.37 -18.24
N ALA A 423 7.94 8.04 -19.39
CA ALA A 423 6.80 8.91 -19.71
C ALA A 423 5.73 8.20 -20.53
N TYR A 424 6.12 7.42 -21.53
CA TYR A 424 5.19 6.72 -22.41
C TYR A 424 5.65 5.29 -22.65
N PRO A 425 4.75 4.37 -23.06
CA PRO A 425 5.16 3.02 -23.46
C PRO A 425 6.06 3.10 -24.70
N ALA A 426 7.23 2.47 -24.62
CA ALA A 426 8.16 2.29 -25.74
C ALA A 426 7.85 1.01 -26.54
N THR A 427 7.16 0.06 -25.92
CA THR A 427 6.65 -1.17 -26.56
C THR A 427 5.12 -1.14 -26.64
N THR A 428 4.51 -2.18 -27.19
CA THR A 428 3.06 -2.36 -27.17
C THR A 428 2.52 -2.19 -25.73
N PRO A 429 1.54 -1.30 -25.52
CA PRO A 429 0.96 -1.10 -24.20
C PRO A 429 0.00 -2.22 -23.85
N PHE A 430 0.00 -2.60 -22.58
CA PHE A 430 -1.06 -3.44 -21.99
C PHE A 430 -2.09 -2.54 -21.31
N THR A 431 -3.31 -3.04 -21.13
CA THR A 431 -4.43 -2.31 -20.53
C THR A 431 -4.98 -3.04 -19.31
N GLY A 432 -5.87 -2.37 -18.55
CA GLY A 432 -6.59 -3.00 -17.45
C GLY A 432 -7.36 -4.26 -17.87
N GLY A 433 -7.89 -4.29 -19.10
CA GLY A 433 -8.57 -5.47 -19.64
C GLY A 433 -7.66 -6.69 -19.79
N ASP A 434 -6.40 -6.47 -20.20
CA ASP A 434 -5.41 -7.55 -20.40
C ASP A 434 -4.95 -8.13 -19.05
N LEU A 435 -4.81 -7.26 -18.04
CA LEU A 435 -4.57 -7.70 -16.66
C LEU A 435 -5.72 -8.58 -16.15
N THR A 436 -6.97 -8.10 -16.27
CA THR A 436 -8.13 -8.88 -15.82
C THR A 436 -8.28 -10.18 -16.60
N ALA A 437 -8.00 -10.18 -17.90
CA ALA A 437 -7.99 -11.39 -18.74
C ALA A 437 -6.95 -12.41 -18.24
N THR A 438 -5.76 -11.95 -17.88
CA THR A 438 -4.68 -12.78 -17.32
C THR A 438 -5.09 -13.41 -15.99
N ILE A 439 -5.72 -12.62 -15.10
CA ILE A 439 -6.22 -13.13 -13.81
C ILE A 439 -7.31 -14.19 -14.02
N PHE A 440 -8.27 -13.94 -14.91
CA PHE A 440 -9.34 -14.91 -15.21
C PHE A 440 -8.79 -16.20 -15.82
N HIS A 441 -7.85 -16.09 -16.77
CA HIS A 441 -7.17 -17.24 -17.37
C HIS A 441 -6.52 -18.13 -16.30
N LEU A 442 -5.73 -17.53 -15.41
CA LEU A 442 -5.05 -18.25 -14.34
C LEU A 442 -6.04 -18.87 -13.35
N LEU A 443 -7.20 -18.25 -13.10
CA LEU A 443 -8.29 -18.81 -12.29
C LEU A 443 -9.12 -19.90 -12.99
N GLY A 444 -8.85 -20.16 -14.27
CA GLY A 444 -9.60 -21.14 -15.07
C GLY A 444 -10.98 -20.63 -15.49
N ILE A 445 -11.14 -19.32 -15.60
CA ILE A 445 -12.31 -18.64 -16.16
C ILE A 445 -11.93 -18.24 -17.60
N ASP A 446 -12.65 -18.76 -18.60
CA ASP A 446 -12.36 -18.49 -20.02
C ASP A 446 -12.54 -16.98 -20.32
N PRO A 447 -11.46 -16.23 -20.65
CA PRO A 447 -11.55 -14.80 -20.92
C PRO A 447 -12.43 -14.45 -22.12
N SER A 448 -12.61 -15.39 -23.06
CA SER A 448 -13.49 -15.22 -24.23
C SER A 448 -14.97 -15.51 -23.94
N GLY A 449 -15.27 -15.94 -22.71
CA GLY A 449 -16.61 -16.27 -22.26
C GLY A 449 -17.49 -15.06 -21.95
N VAL A 450 -18.73 -15.37 -21.55
CA VAL A 450 -19.72 -14.38 -21.13
C VAL A 450 -20.31 -14.75 -19.77
N PHE A 451 -20.70 -13.75 -19.00
CA PHE A 451 -21.54 -13.93 -17.82
C PHE A 451 -22.88 -13.22 -18.03
N HIS A 452 -23.89 -13.61 -17.25
CA HIS A 452 -25.25 -13.09 -17.40
C HIS A 452 -25.63 -12.21 -16.21
N ASP A 453 -26.28 -11.08 -16.48
CA ASP A 453 -26.82 -10.23 -15.43
C ASP A 453 -28.19 -10.73 -14.91
N LYS A 454 -28.81 -9.97 -14.00
CA LYS A 454 -30.12 -10.31 -13.40
C LYS A 454 -31.27 -10.41 -14.39
N LEU A 455 -31.15 -9.76 -15.55
CA LEU A 455 -32.13 -9.82 -16.64
C LEU A 455 -31.73 -10.87 -17.70
N ASN A 456 -30.76 -11.73 -17.36
CA ASN A 456 -30.18 -12.75 -18.22
C ASN A 456 -29.56 -12.17 -19.51
N ARG A 457 -29.08 -10.92 -19.48
CA ARG A 457 -28.37 -10.33 -20.63
C ARG A 457 -26.90 -10.77 -20.59
N PRO A 458 -26.33 -11.23 -21.72
CA PRO A 458 -24.94 -11.65 -21.77
C PRO A 458 -24.00 -10.45 -21.80
N HIS A 459 -22.93 -10.52 -21.01
CA HIS A 459 -21.83 -9.56 -20.97
C HIS A 459 -20.50 -10.29 -21.13
N PRO A 460 -19.55 -9.79 -21.94
CA PRO A 460 -18.22 -10.40 -22.02
C PRO A 460 -17.54 -10.39 -20.64
N ILE A 461 -16.75 -11.42 -20.35
CA ILE A 461 -15.97 -11.50 -19.10
C ILE A 461 -14.92 -10.39 -19.05
N THR A 462 -14.21 -10.17 -20.17
CA THR A 462 -13.26 -9.08 -20.37
C THR A 462 -13.24 -8.69 -21.85
N LYS A 463 -12.62 -7.55 -22.17
CA LYS A 463 -12.33 -7.10 -23.54
C LYS A 463 -10.83 -7.12 -23.88
N GLY A 464 -9.99 -7.45 -22.91
CA GLY A 464 -8.55 -7.64 -23.15
C GLY A 464 -8.20 -9.11 -23.38
N GLU A 465 -6.93 -9.35 -23.64
CA GLU A 465 -6.38 -10.68 -23.86
C GLU A 465 -5.36 -11.03 -22.75
N PRO A 466 -5.22 -12.31 -22.37
CA PRO A 466 -4.17 -12.70 -21.43
C PRO A 466 -2.79 -12.27 -21.92
N ILE A 467 -1.97 -11.74 -21.02
CA ILE A 467 -0.60 -11.29 -21.33
C ILE A 467 0.26 -12.54 -21.52
N ALA A 468 0.30 -13.03 -22.76
CA ALA A 468 0.92 -14.31 -23.09
C ALA A 468 2.38 -14.42 -22.62
N ALA A 469 3.16 -13.33 -22.71
CA ALA A 469 4.55 -13.32 -22.26
C ALA A 469 4.72 -13.67 -20.77
N MET A 470 3.73 -13.37 -19.92
CA MET A 470 3.75 -13.73 -18.49
C MET A 470 3.46 -15.22 -18.26
N LEU A 471 2.86 -15.90 -19.24
CA LEU A 471 2.22 -17.21 -19.10
C LEU A 471 2.95 -18.31 -19.88
N THR A 472 3.95 -17.96 -20.70
CA THR A 472 4.68 -18.94 -21.49
C THR A 472 5.79 -19.58 -20.66
N ASN A 473 5.73 -20.90 -20.51
CA ASN A 473 6.79 -21.74 -19.94
C ASN A 473 7.98 -21.96 -20.90
N ALA A 474 8.03 -21.22 -22.03
CA ALA A 474 9.20 -21.20 -22.88
C ALA A 474 10.40 -20.88 -22.00
N SER A 475 11.37 -21.79 -21.95
CA SER A 475 12.44 -21.80 -20.95
C SER A 475 13.25 -20.52 -21.00
N VAL A 476 12.78 -19.48 -20.31
CA VAL A 476 13.54 -18.25 -20.09
C VAL A 476 14.75 -18.71 -19.31
N LYS A 477 15.91 -18.74 -19.97
CA LYS A 477 17.16 -19.03 -19.31
C LYS A 477 17.45 -17.86 -18.39
N ILE A 478 17.01 -17.98 -17.16
CA ILE A 478 17.34 -17.03 -16.10
C ILE A 478 18.76 -17.34 -15.65
N GLU A 479 19.63 -16.33 -15.72
CA GLU A 479 20.93 -16.38 -15.09
C GLU A 479 20.79 -15.72 -13.73
N LEU A 480 20.96 -16.53 -12.68
CA LEU A 480 20.85 -16.06 -11.30
C LEU A 480 22.15 -15.43 -10.84
N ARG A 481 22.02 -14.43 -9.98
CA ARG A 481 23.13 -13.79 -9.25
C ARG A 481 22.68 -13.38 -7.85
N PRO A 482 23.60 -13.07 -6.92
CA PRO A 482 23.23 -12.37 -5.70
C PRO A 482 22.61 -11.00 -6.04
N SER A 483 21.58 -10.61 -5.28
CA SER A 483 21.06 -9.24 -5.36
C SER A 483 22.06 -8.22 -4.80
N GLU A 484 22.07 -7.01 -5.34
CA GLU A 484 22.83 -5.85 -4.84
C GLU A 484 22.07 -5.03 -3.78
N GLY A 485 20.88 -5.48 -3.35
CA GLY A 485 20.05 -4.76 -2.38
C GLY A 485 20.73 -4.53 -1.02
N ASP A 486 20.70 -3.29 -0.53
CA ASP A 486 21.24 -2.89 0.78
C ASP A 486 20.12 -2.68 1.82
N MET A 487 20.04 -3.60 2.78
CA MET A 487 19.05 -3.54 3.86
C MET A 487 19.29 -2.40 4.86
N THR A 488 20.48 -1.81 4.87
CA THR A 488 20.80 -0.66 5.72
C THR A 488 20.24 0.64 5.14
N PHE A 489 20.07 0.71 3.81
CA PHE A 489 19.44 1.83 3.13
C PHE A 489 17.92 1.85 3.32
N VAL A 490 17.28 0.68 3.38
CA VAL A 490 15.86 0.49 3.68
C VAL A 490 15.72 -0.45 4.88
N PRO A 491 15.91 0.07 6.11
CA PRO A 491 15.76 -0.75 7.31
C PRO A 491 14.32 -1.23 7.47
N PRO A 492 14.08 -2.27 8.30
CA PRO A 492 12.72 -2.66 8.66
C PRO A 492 11.92 -1.46 9.17
N PHE A 493 10.69 -1.30 8.68
CA PHE A 493 9.84 -0.18 9.07
C PHE A 493 9.43 -0.29 10.54
N ASP A 494 9.57 0.82 11.26
CA ASP A 494 8.95 1.06 12.55
C ASP A 494 8.17 2.37 12.54
N THR A 495 7.26 2.52 13.51
CA THR A 495 6.37 3.68 13.65
C THR A 495 7.02 4.87 14.37
N ARG A 496 8.31 4.79 14.75
CA ARG A 496 8.98 5.89 15.44
C ARG A 496 9.16 7.06 14.48
N LEU A 497 8.86 8.25 14.97
CA LEU A 497 8.96 9.48 14.17
C LEU A 497 10.39 10.02 14.06
N LEU A 498 11.31 9.54 14.89
CA LEU A 498 12.72 9.92 14.91
C LEU A 498 13.60 8.67 14.80
N PHE A 499 14.76 8.80 14.16
CA PHE A 499 15.83 7.81 14.22
C PHE A 499 16.71 8.04 15.45
N ASP A 500 17.22 6.94 16.02
CA ASP A 500 18.20 6.97 17.11
C ASP A 500 17.80 7.89 18.29
N PRO A 501 16.57 7.80 18.82
CA PRO A 501 16.08 8.71 19.87
C PRO A 501 16.89 8.61 21.18
N GLU A 502 17.57 7.48 21.42
CA GLU A 502 18.34 7.16 22.62
C GLU A 502 19.87 7.26 22.42
N PHE A 503 20.31 7.65 21.21
CA PHE A 503 21.73 7.81 20.85
C PHE A 503 22.60 6.54 21.03
N ASP A 504 22.00 5.36 21.05
CA ASP A 504 22.66 4.08 21.32
C ASP A 504 23.20 3.40 20.04
N THR A 505 22.83 3.90 18.87
CA THR A 505 23.33 3.40 17.59
C THR A 505 24.72 3.95 17.26
N LYS A 506 25.44 3.26 16.38
CA LYS A 506 26.74 3.72 15.84
C LYS A 506 26.62 4.83 14.77
N LEU A 507 25.42 5.37 14.54
CA LEU A 507 25.22 6.45 13.57
C LEU A 507 25.97 7.71 14.00
N SER A 508 26.77 8.27 13.10
CA SER A 508 27.52 9.51 13.34
C SER A 508 26.61 10.74 13.21
N LEU A 509 27.00 11.84 13.85
CA LEU A 509 26.34 13.12 13.65
C LEU A 509 26.57 13.62 12.22
N ILE A 510 25.51 14.14 11.62
CA ILE A 510 25.50 14.62 10.25
C ILE A 510 25.67 16.14 10.26
N ALA A 511 26.55 16.67 9.43
CA ALA A 511 26.68 18.11 9.27
C ALA A 511 25.42 18.70 8.58
N PRO A 512 25.06 19.98 8.79
CA PRO A 512 23.99 20.63 8.06
C PRO A 512 24.50 20.94 6.64
N ALA A 513 24.48 19.93 5.79
CA ALA A 513 24.81 20.03 4.37
C ALA A 513 23.55 19.74 3.55
N PRO A 514 23.21 20.63 2.59
CA PRO A 514 22.20 20.36 1.59
C PRO A 514 22.80 19.79 0.28
N PRO A 515 22.09 18.93 -0.48
CA PRO A 515 21.09 17.95 -0.06
C PRO A 515 21.76 16.57 0.13
N VAL A 516 21.85 16.11 1.38
CA VAL A 516 22.21 14.70 1.68
C VAL A 516 21.00 13.99 2.27
N ARG A 517 20.76 12.75 1.86
CA ARG A 517 19.66 11.88 2.31
C ARG A 517 20.02 11.03 3.53
N ASP A 518 21.19 11.28 4.12
CA ASP A 518 21.65 10.59 5.33
C ASP A 518 20.62 10.76 6.44
N LYS A 519 20.30 9.63 7.09
CA LYS A 519 19.30 9.55 8.15
C LYS A 519 19.96 9.67 9.52
N GLY A 520 19.31 10.40 10.42
CA GLY A 520 19.76 10.58 11.80
C GLY A 520 19.92 12.04 12.21
N TRP A 521 20.67 12.23 13.29
CA TRP A 521 20.84 13.52 13.95
C TRP A 521 21.79 14.44 13.20
N ARG A 522 21.28 15.63 12.83
CA ARG A 522 22.07 16.73 12.29
C ARG A 522 22.53 17.63 13.42
N ALA A 523 23.79 18.02 13.41
CA ALA A 523 24.35 18.85 14.47
C ALA A 523 25.23 19.97 13.91
N PHE A 524 25.27 21.10 14.62
CA PHE A 524 26.12 22.22 14.27
C PHE A 524 26.42 23.11 15.47
N PRO A 525 27.68 23.51 15.71
CA PRO A 525 28.89 23.03 15.05
C PRO A 525 29.25 21.58 15.47
N THR A 526 29.82 20.80 14.54
CA THR A 526 30.49 19.53 14.86
C THR A 526 32.01 19.71 14.80
N LEU A 527 32.76 18.83 15.45
CA LEU A 527 34.24 18.81 15.45
C LEU A 527 34.83 18.85 14.03
N THR A 528 34.17 18.23 13.06
CA THR A 528 34.63 18.12 11.68
C THR A 528 34.33 19.34 10.81
N THR A 529 33.42 20.24 11.22
CA THR A 529 32.87 21.30 10.34
C THR A 529 33.64 22.63 10.32
N GLN A 530 34.65 22.81 11.16
CA GLN A 530 35.66 23.88 11.15
C GLN A 530 36.44 23.71 12.46
N ALA A 531 37.69 24.20 12.55
CA ALA A 531 38.48 24.22 13.78
C ALA A 531 37.66 24.79 14.95
N ALA A 532 37.00 23.91 15.73
CA ALA A 532 35.84 24.29 16.52
C ALA A 532 36.28 24.94 17.84
N THR A 533 36.55 26.24 17.77
CA THR A 533 36.77 27.08 18.94
C THR A 533 35.41 27.53 19.47
N GLY A 534 34.89 26.92 20.54
CA GLY A 534 33.66 27.39 21.18
C GLY A 534 32.70 26.29 21.61
N LEU A 535 31.44 26.42 21.15
CA LEU A 535 30.37 25.45 21.33
C LEU A 535 30.47 24.33 20.29
N ILE A 536 30.36 23.09 20.73
CA ILE A 536 30.30 21.92 19.87
C ILE A 536 29.19 20.97 20.29
N VAL A 537 28.78 20.15 19.34
CA VAL A 537 27.92 18.99 19.58
C VAL A 537 28.72 17.72 19.38
N GLN A 538 28.71 16.86 20.40
CA GLN A 538 29.40 15.58 20.41
C GLN A 538 28.44 14.47 20.80
N LYS A 539 28.48 13.36 20.06
CA LYS A 539 27.75 12.14 20.39
C LYS A 539 28.72 11.15 21.06
N ASP A 540 28.33 10.68 22.24
CA ASP A 540 28.97 9.55 22.93
C ASP A 540 28.05 8.32 22.82
N HIS A 541 28.52 7.13 23.21
CA HIS A 541 27.81 5.86 22.99
C HIS A 541 26.42 5.69 23.64
N LYS A 542 25.95 6.66 24.44
CA LYS A 542 24.67 6.62 25.17
C LYS A 542 24.06 8.00 25.46
N CYS A 543 24.65 9.07 24.96
CA CYS A 543 24.16 10.42 25.18
C CYS A 543 24.80 11.39 24.21
N LEU A 544 24.21 12.57 24.11
CA LEU A 544 24.72 13.67 23.31
C LEU A 544 25.05 14.86 24.21
N ARG A 545 26.20 15.49 23.98
CA ARG A 545 26.67 16.67 24.72
C ARG A 545 26.70 17.88 23.82
N MET A 546 26.09 18.98 24.25
CA MET A 546 26.11 20.28 23.57
C MET A 546 26.72 21.33 24.51
N GLY A 547 27.90 21.85 24.18
CA GLY A 547 28.60 22.74 25.11
C GLY A 547 30.02 23.10 24.69
N PHE A 548 30.78 23.66 25.62
CA PHE A 548 32.19 24.03 25.41
C PHE A 548 33.14 23.16 26.24
N GLY A 549 34.41 23.12 25.83
CA GLY A 549 35.44 22.33 26.53
C GLY A 549 35.27 20.81 26.40
N LEU A 550 34.51 20.35 25.40
CA LEU A 550 34.24 18.94 25.12
C LEU A 550 35.37 18.24 24.32
N HIS A 551 36.27 19.02 23.72
CA HIS A 551 37.49 18.57 23.05
C HIS A 551 38.65 19.48 23.46
N GLU A 552 39.90 19.13 23.12
CA GLU A 552 41.03 20.05 23.18
C GLU A 552 40.74 21.28 22.31
N SER A 553 40.25 22.35 22.93
CA SER A 553 40.05 23.66 22.31
C SER A 553 41.35 24.46 22.38
N PRO A 554 41.66 25.31 21.38
CA PRO A 554 42.77 26.23 21.48
C PRO A 554 42.54 27.24 22.63
N LEU A 555 43.67 27.78 23.10
CA LEU A 555 43.76 28.76 24.18
C LEU A 555 42.84 29.97 23.92
N ASP A 556 42.16 30.43 24.97
CA ASP A 556 41.33 31.64 24.98
C ASP A 556 40.19 31.65 23.97
N THR A 557 39.32 30.64 24.07
CA THR A 557 38.10 30.58 23.26
C THR A 557 37.11 31.68 23.70
N VAL A 558 36.70 32.52 22.74
CA VAL A 558 35.76 33.63 22.96
C VAL A 558 34.40 33.29 22.35
N LEU A 559 33.34 33.41 23.14
CA LEU A 559 31.96 33.22 22.68
C LEU A 559 31.22 34.57 22.64
N GLU A 560 30.83 34.99 21.44
CA GLU A 560 30.04 36.20 21.19
C GLU A 560 28.55 35.97 21.44
N GLN A 561 27.81 37.04 21.73
CA GLN A 561 26.34 36.96 21.83
C GLN A 561 25.73 36.36 20.55
N GLY A 562 24.76 35.46 20.68
CA GLY A 562 24.16 34.74 19.55
C GLY A 562 24.95 33.52 19.07
N THR A 563 26.14 33.25 19.64
CA THR A 563 26.83 31.97 19.40
C THR A 563 25.92 30.83 19.84
N SER A 564 25.65 29.89 18.94
CA SER A 564 24.71 28.80 19.17
C SER A 564 25.24 27.44 18.72
N ALA A 565 24.72 26.41 19.35
CA ALA A 565 24.80 25.05 18.83
C ALA A 565 23.39 24.46 18.74
N LEU A 566 23.17 23.66 17.71
CA LEU A 566 21.90 23.00 17.44
C LEU A 566 22.10 21.51 17.21
N LEU A 567 21.12 20.76 17.69
CA LEU A 567 20.88 19.37 17.36
C LEU A 567 19.50 19.30 16.72
N ALA A 568 19.37 18.73 15.54
CA ALA A 568 18.12 18.69 14.81
C ALA A 568 17.92 17.34 14.12
N GLN A 569 16.66 16.97 13.92
CA GLN A 569 16.31 15.81 13.12
C GLN A 569 14.98 16.07 12.39
N GLU A 570 14.89 15.59 11.15
CA GLU A 570 13.64 15.58 10.40
C GLU A 570 12.68 14.55 11.00
N ILE A 571 11.40 14.91 11.08
CA ILE A 571 10.34 14.01 11.51
C ILE A 571 10.00 13.07 10.35
N ARG A 572 10.19 11.77 10.57
CA ARG A 572 9.75 10.71 9.64
C ARG A 572 8.23 10.76 9.52
N ASN A 573 7.73 10.63 8.30
CA ASN A 573 6.29 10.51 8.05
C ASN A 573 5.44 11.61 8.73
N ALA A 574 5.94 12.86 8.70
CA ALA A 574 5.30 14.00 9.33
C ALA A 574 3.87 14.24 8.79
N ARG A 575 2.92 14.50 9.69
CA ARG A 575 1.49 14.70 9.40
C ARG A 575 0.87 15.80 10.25
N GLY A 576 -0.38 16.16 9.96
CA GLY A 576 -1.19 16.92 10.90
C GLY A 576 -1.58 16.06 12.11
N GLY A 577 -1.51 16.61 13.32
CA GLY A 577 -1.83 15.89 14.54
C GLY A 577 -1.31 16.57 15.80
N GLN A 578 -1.55 15.93 16.94
CA GLN A 578 -0.90 16.30 18.19
C GLN A 578 0.53 15.76 18.19
N TYR A 579 1.49 16.63 18.49
CA TYR A 579 2.88 16.26 18.72
C TYR A 579 3.23 16.52 20.18
N THR A 580 3.79 15.51 20.83
CA THR A 580 4.41 15.63 22.15
C THR A 580 5.89 15.31 22.02
N LEU A 581 6.70 16.37 22.02
CA LEU A 581 8.16 16.28 21.97
C LEU A 581 8.70 16.31 23.39
N THR A 582 9.46 15.29 23.77
CA THR A 582 10.08 15.19 25.09
C THR A 582 11.59 15.02 24.97
N ILE A 583 12.30 15.63 25.91
CA ILE A 583 13.76 15.52 26.03
C ILE A 583 14.11 15.18 27.47
N LEU A 584 14.90 14.12 27.65
CA LEU A 584 15.53 13.78 28.92
C LEU A 584 16.94 14.37 28.92
N ALA A 585 17.16 15.43 29.69
CA ALA A 585 18.44 16.13 29.69
C ALA A 585 18.84 16.66 31.08
N GLY A 586 20.13 16.78 31.30
CA GLY A 586 20.72 17.34 32.51
C GLY A 586 22.02 18.09 32.21
N GLY A 587 22.66 18.59 33.25
CA GLY A 587 23.94 19.28 33.16
C GLY A 587 25.14 18.37 33.35
N ASP A 588 26.18 18.59 32.56
CA ASP A 588 27.49 17.97 32.72
C ASP A 588 28.57 19.05 32.68
N ALA A 589 29.42 19.13 33.71
CA ALA A 589 30.46 20.15 33.83
C ALA A 589 31.57 19.72 34.80
N SER A 590 32.68 20.46 34.79
CA SER A 590 33.79 20.26 35.73
C SER A 590 33.39 20.46 37.20
N THR A 591 32.51 21.42 37.47
CA THR A 591 31.91 21.67 38.79
C THR A 591 30.47 22.18 38.66
N ALA A 592 29.68 22.06 39.72
CA ALA A 592 28.34 22.65 39.79
C ALA A 592 28.38 24.18 39.60
N ASP A 593 29.36 24.86 40.22
CA ASP A 593 29.50 26.32 40.09
C ASP A 593 29.77 26.77 38.65
N VAL A 594 30.60 26.03 37.91
CA VAL A 594 30.82 26.27 36.47
C VAL A 594 29.51 26.10 35.72
N PHE A 595 28.76 25.04 36.02
CA PHE A 595 27.50 24.79 35.34
C PHE A 595 26.49 25.91 35.59
N ASP A 596 26.25 26.29 36.84
CA ASP A 596 25.21 27.25 37.18
C ASP A 596 25.63 28.69 36.88
N SER A 597 26.82 29.09 37.33
CA SER A 597 27.27 30.49 37.27
C SER A 597 27.89 30.88 35.93
N VAL A 598 28.35 29.91 35.13
CA VAL A 598 28.89 30.18 33.79
C VAL A 598 27.93 29.70 32.72
N PHE A 599 27.52 28.43 32.72
CA PHE A 599 26.74 27.88 31.61
C PHE A 599 25.25 28.30 31.67
N VAL A 600 24.52 27.98 32.72
CA VAL A 600 23.10 28.34 32.85
C VAL A 600 22.89 29.88 32.88
N ALA A 601 23.81 30.61 33.51
CA ALA A 601 23.77 32.07 33.54
C ALA A 601 23.93 32.73 32.15
N ASN A 602 24.73 32.15 31.25
CA ASN A 602 25.06 32.76 29.95
C ASN A 602 24.31 32.21 28.75
N PHE A 603 23.61 31.07 28.89
CA PHE A 603 22.95 30.39 27.78
C PHE A 603 21.43 30.27 27.98
N THR A 604 20.69 30.21 26.88
CA THR A 604 19.31 29.69 26.83
C THR A 604 19.32 28.28 26.26
N PHE A 605 18.40 27.43 26.74
CA PHE A 605 18.17 26.09 26.22
C PHE A 605 16.74 26.03 25.71
N ARG A 606 16.59 25.62 24.46
CA ARG A 606 15.28 25.68 23.80
C ARG A 606 15.02 24.43 23.00
N LEU A 607 13.84 23.87 23.23
CA LEU A 607 13.29 22.76 22.46
C LEU A 607 12.28 23.34 21.48
N ALA A 608 12.38 23.00 20.19
CA ALA A 608 11.53 23.58 19.16
C ALA A 608 11.07 22.56 18.12
N LEU A 609 9.82 22.74 17.68
CA LEU A 609 9.22 22.11 16.51
C LEU A 609 9.21 23.13 15.37
N PHE A 610 9.66 22.74 14.19
CA PHE A 610 9.84 23.65 13.07
C PHE A 610 9.42 23.03 11.74
N ARG A 611 9.26 23.89 10.73
CA ARG A 611 9.12 23.54 9.31
C ARG A 611 10.38 23.95 8.55
N PHE A 612 10.86 23.11 7.64
CA PHE A 612 11.94 23.50 6.73
C PHE A 612 11.47 24.58 5.76
N ASN A 613 12.33 25.57 5.51
CA ASN A 613 11.99 26.66 4.59
C ASN A 613 11.97 26.21 3.12
N ASP A 614 12.74 25.17 2.78
CA ASP A 614 12.79 24.61 1.43
C ASP A 614 13.27 23.14 1.44
N ILE A 615 13.21 22.49 0.28
CA ILE A 615 13.54 21.07 0.06
C ILE A 615 15.01 20.71 0.32
N ARG A 616 15.90 21.68 0.50
CA ARG A 616 17.31 21.44 0.87
C ARG A 616 17.44 21.03 2.34
N LYS A 617 16.40 21.30 3.14
CA LYS A 617 16.24 20.88 4.54
C LYS A 617 17.43 21.27 5.43
N ASP A 618 17.85 22.53 5.34
CA ASP A 618 18.84 23.08 6.26
C ASP A 618 18.19 23.37 7.63
N PRO A 619 18.57 22.67 8.71
CA PRO A 619 17.99 22.88 10.05
C PRO A 619 18.36 24.24 10.69
N ARG A 620 19.28 25.01 10.08
CA ARG A 620 19.61 26.38 10.48
C ARG A 620 18.62 27.41 9.93
N ALA A 621 18.00 27.11 8.79
CA ALA A 621 17.10 28.00 8.08
C ALA A 621 15.68 27.41 8.09
N VAL A 622 14.95 27.68 9.18
CA VAL A 622 13.66 27.05 9.45
C VAL A 622 12.62 28.07 9.89
N THR A 623 11.35 27.72 9.72
CA THR A 623 10.22 28.43 10.29
C THR A 623 9.82 27.73 11.58
N GLU A 624 9.98 28.40 12.71
CA GLU A 624 9.59 27.85 14.00
C GLU A 624 8.06 27.82 14.17
N LEU A 625 7.54 26.66 14.58
CA LEU A 625 6.09 26.44 14.75
C LEU A 625 5.67 26.47 16.22
N ALA A 626 6.55 25.99 17.10
CA ALA A 626 6.42 26.05 18.56
C ALA A 626 7.79 25.87 19.20
N SER A 627 7.98 26.45 20.38
CA SER A 627 9.15 26.19 21.21
C SER A 627 8.84 26.37 22.68
N THR A 628 9.69 25.78 23.52
CA THR A 628 9.70 25.99 24.96
C THR A 628 11.15 26.13 25.43
N GLU A 629 11.39 27.07 26.32
CA GLU A 629 12.68 27.19 27.00
C GLU A 629 12.68 26.29 28.25
N PHE A 630 13.84 25.74 28.57
CA PHE A 630 14.02 24.93 29.76
C PHE A 630 15.37 25.21 30.42
N VAL A 631 15.52 24.78 31.67
CA VAL A 631 16.76 24.95 32.44
C VAL A 631 17.18 23.58 32.97
N PRO A 632 18.28 22.99 32.48
CA PRO A 632 18.80 21.73 32.98
C PRO A 632 19.40 21.87 34.38
N ASN A 633 19.34 20.80 35.19
CA ASN A 633 19.99 20.73 36.50
C ASN A 633 21.33 19.97 36.43
N PHE A 634 22.35 20.45 37.15
CA PHE A 634 23.66 19.80 37.20
C PHE A 634 23.57 18.36 37.71
N GLY A 635 24.12 17.40 36.94
CA GLY A 635 24.22 15.99 37.32
C GLY A 635 22.91 15.20 37.40
N LYS A 636 21.75 15.84 37.19
CA LYS A 636 20.43 15.23 37.33
C LYS A 636 19.61 15.40 36.04
N PRO A 637 19.45 14.33 35.23
CA PRO A 637 18.58 14.34 34.07
C PRO A 637 17.12 14.56 34.48
N GLU A 638 16.45 15.46 33.77
CA GLU A 638 15.03 15.78 33.95
C GLU A 638 14.31 15.78 32.61
N LEU A 639 13.00 15.52 32.65
CA LEU A 639 12.15 15.46 31.48
C LEU A 639 11.58 16.85 31.18
N PHE A 640 11.79 17.34 29.96
CA PHE A 640 11.18 18.57 29.46
C PHE A 640 10.28 18.24 28.28
N THR A 641 9.13 18.91 28.20
CA THR A 641 8.06 18.60 27.24
C THR A 641 7.63 19.83 26.46
N LEU A 642 7.42 19.64 25.15
CA LEU A 642 6.76 20.58 24.25
C LEU A 642 5.55 19.90 23.59
N ASP A 643 4.36 20.38 23.91
CA ASP A 643 3.11 19.92 23.30
C ASP A 643 2.63 20.90 22.24
N ARG A 644 2.30 20.37 21.06
CA ARG A 644 1.78 21.19 19.96
C ARG A 644 0.85 20.42 19.04
N PHE A 645 -0.38 20.89 18.91
CA PHE A 645 -1.25 20.48 17.81
C PHE A 645 -0.85 21.22 16.52
N LEU A 646 -0.55 20.46 15.47
CA LEU A 646 -0.32 20.96 14.11
C LEU A 646 -1.46 20.48 13.22
N GLY A 647 -2.40 21.34 12.90
CA GLY A 647 -3.52 20.98 12.06
C GLY A 647 -4.32 22.19 11.65
N SER A 648 -5.23 22.02 10.69
CA SER A 648 -6.21 23.06 10.45
C SER A 648 -7.27 23.04 11.54
N THR A 649 -7.64 24.21 12.05
CA THR A 649 -8.79 24.39 12.95
C THR A 649 -10.12 24.32 12.20
N THR A 650 -10.11 24.29 10.87
CA THR A 650 -11.30 24.20 10.03
C THR A 650 -11.55 22.74 9.63
N PRO A 651 -12.70 22.14 10.02
CA PRO A 651 -13.03 20.76 9.67
C PRO A 651 -12.90 20.48 8.16
N GLY A 652 -12.21 19.40 7.80
CA GLY A 652 -12.04 18.97 6.41
C GLY A 652 -11.03 19.79 5.57
N SER A 653 -10.30 20.73 6.18
CA SER A 653 -9.21 21.42 5.50
C SER A 653 -7.85 20.84 5.90
N ASN A 654 -6.99 20.74 4.90
CA ASN A 654 -5.78 19.92 5.01
C ASN A 654 -4.62 20.76 5.56
N PHE A 655 -3.81 20.14 6.42
CA PHE A 655 -2.60 20.75 6.94
C PHE A 655 -1.45 20.52 5.97
N ALA A 656 -0.92 21.58 5.36
CA ALA A 656 0.25 21.48 4.50
C ALA A 656 1.52 21.31 5.35
N ILE A 657 2.20 20.17 5.18
CA ILE A 657 3.48 19.91 5.84
C ILE A 657 4.62 20.74 5.23
N GLY A 658 4.45 21.20 3.98
CA GLY A 658 5.43 22.04 3.28
C GLY A 658 6.68 21.24 2.91
N SER A 659 7.87 21.80 3.15
CA SER A 659 9.14 21.12 2.85
C SER A 659 9.59 20.11 3.92
N GLY A 660 8.66 19.67 4.79
CA GLY A 660 8.91 18.74 5.89
C GLY A 660 8.94 19.43 7.25
N LEU A 661 8.72 18.63 8.30
CA LEU A 661 8.78 19.06 9.70
C LEU A 661 10.03 18.49 10.37
N GLY A 662 10.52 19.19 11.38
CA GLY A 662 11.66 18.76 12.16
C GLY A 662 11.59 19.23 13.59
N ILE A 663 12.41 18.62 14.43
CA ILE A 663 12.62 19.03 15.82
C ILE A 663 14.06 19.51 15.98
N ARG A 664 14.27 20.47 16.88
CA ARG A 664 15.61 20.91 17.26
C ARG A 664 15.72 21.21 18.75
N VAL A 665 16.91 20.96 19.27
CA VAL A 665 17.40 21.47 20.55
C VAL A 665 18.44 22.53 20.22
N VAL A 666 18.31 23.72 20.80
CA VAL A 666 19.21 24.85 20.57
C VAL A 666 19.76 25.33 21.91
N ILE A 667 21.07 25.52 21.96
CA ILE A 667 21.74 26.30 23.00
C ILE A 667 22.25 27.58 22.37
N GLU A 668 22.01 28.73 23.00
CA GLU A 668 22.39 30.03 22.46
C GLU A 668 22.90 30.96 23.56
N LYS A 669 24.01 31.65 23.32
CA LYS A 669 24.54 32.64 24.26
C LYS A 669 23.62 33.86 24.30
N LYS A 670 22.95 34.06 25.44
CA LYS A 670 21.97 35.14 25.66
C LYS A 670 22.58 36.44 26.16
N THR A 671 23.68 36.36 26.91
CA THR A 671 24.26 37.53 27.58
C THR A 671 24.95 38.46 26.59
N PRO A 672 24.83 39.79 26.75
CA PRO A 672 25.63 40.75 25.98
C PRO A 672 27.13 40.59 26.21
N GLY A 673 27.95 41.00 25.23
CA GLY A 673 29.42 41.00 25.32
C GLY A 673 30.08 39.63 25.08
N GLN A 674 31.38 39.56 25.32
CA GLN A 674 32.21 38.36 25.13
C GLN A 674 32.24 37.49 26.40
N LEU A 675 32.06 36.18 26.25
CA LEU A 675 32.40 35.21 27.29
C LEU A 675 33.74 34.58 26.95
N VAL A 676 34.76 34.85 27.76
CA VAL A 676 36.12 34.34 27.58
C VAL A 676 36.32 33.09 28.45
N LEU A 677 36.65 31.97 27.81
CA LEU A 677 36.94 30.71 28.49
C LEU A 677 38.48 30.63 28.71
N SER A 678 38.98 31.13 29.86
CA SER A 678 40.42 31.26 30.15
C SER A 678 41.09 29.95 30.63
N GLN A 679 42.44 29.90 30.65
CA GLN A 679 43.25 28.74 31.11
C GLN A 679 42.99 28.28 32.55
N ASP A 680 42.69 29.20 33.48
CA ASP A 680 42.31 28.85 34.87
C ASP A 680 40.99 28.03 34.92
N LEU A 681 40.25 28.13 33.81
CA LEU A 681 39.19 27.29 33.29
C LEU A 681 39.29 25.79 33.59
N ARG A 682 40.05 25.08 32.71
CA ARG A 682 39.82 23.68 32.26
C ARG A 682 38.34 23.25 32.22
N ALA A 683 37.43 24.21 32.19
CA ALA A 683 36.06 23.98 32.58
C ALA A 683 35.30 23.60 31.33
N SER A 684 34.86 22.36 31.31
CA SER A 684 33.85 21.92 30.38
C SER A 684 32.48 22.20 31.00
N ALA A 685 31.53 22.63 30.18
CA ALA A 685 30.13 22.64 30.55
C ALA A 685 29.28 22.32 29.32
N ALA A 686 28.32 21.43 29.48
CA ALA A 686 27.45 20.98 28.41
C ALA A 686 26.06 20.59 28.91
N LEU A 687 25.09 20.75 28.01
CA LEU A 687 23.81 20.07 28.09
C LEU A 687 24.04 18.60 27.70
N ARG A 688 23.78 17.68 28.63
CA ARG A 688 23.81 16.23 28.40
C ARG A 688 22.40 15.75 28.12
N ILE A 689 22.17 15.27 26.90
CA ILE A 689 20.89 14.75 26.41
C ILE A 689 20.98 13.23 26.39
N GLU A 690 20.10 12.56 27.13
CA GLU A 690 20.04 11.10 27.20
C GLU A 690 19.06 10.53 26.17
N SER A 691 17.96 11.22 25.90
CA SER A 691 17.01 10.82 24.86
C SER A 691 16.16 11.97 24.36
N VAL A 692 15.69 11.88 23.11
CA VAL A 692 14.67 12.74 22.53
C VAL A 692 13.58 11.89 21.92
N CYS A 693 12.36 12.00 22.44
CA CYS A 693 11.21 11.23 21.99
C CYS A 693 10.14 12.14 21.38
N LEU A 694 9.47 11.64 20.35
CA LEU A 694 8.34 12.31 19.70
C LEU A 694 7.21 11.31 19.53
N SER A 695 6.03 11.65 20.05
CA SER A 695 4.79 10.87 19.91
C SER A 695 3.69 11.66 19.25
#